data_AF-A0A662XGU0-F1
#
_entry.id   AF-A0A662XGU0-F1
#
_cell.length_a   1.000
_cell.length_b   1.000
_cell.length_c   1.000
_cell.angle_alpha   90.00
_cell.angle_beta   90.00
_cell.angle_gamma   90.00
#
_symmetry.space_group_name_H-M   'P 1'
#
loop_
_entity.id
_entity.type
_entity.pdbx_description
1 polymer ?
#
loop_
_entity_poly.entity_id
_entity_poly.type
_entity_poly.pdbx_seq_one_letter_code
_entity_poly.pdbx_strand_id
1 'polypeptide(L)'
;MPGASSTASYDAFASPANSHAVQMDFSSMQSAASSSIFKSMGASDAYENTLYDRDLVLVFPRREGGEVKKPEDFTMRSFVKLLMGKDQQNSQRLDKIVIDPFRRVLRTPRCFLDDAGCDVVMDTSNDHGEVGEQRRLETEQQLLKTEYERFVGSTDPTTELRFCELVATAISRRVQLACGLTTRMFLSCDADEIIMTIKADNDDLRVEADRTNYKLQVSNKPFDATLHKKKLRTLQREMGTTEWQSAVDHLRRTRGCANEGAEFPEMDPLLVSRGEEFHPEIREALDLWGHTEEADGRFVEDESHRRSRASGWNRFWTSIFALPYDPMTYFAPFADYRHEEKYQPYYRRYPIKWGEKKEQTLFTQKDRIRLAASIVDRHINSDALEAAGYLEGQMFALHDATALQDLRHTWALHWGMLSQPLHKIRYYFGEKIALYFAWLEFYTKMLIFPSIAGIITFTYIEVRQATTGTNQQGYILIAFAVFVVVWSSVFSESWKRKNGLLDSLWGLNGLHEAFRYRPQFRGTKSYHPTTDMEEMTYESHAKRRRAFAVSIIVVTVMVGIVIVALFGLFVLKHWINSSDNLEKNNIDTKYQTPLTLSVTVGNAIQILVLNMVYRFIAQKLNDLENHRTDSEYEDYLVIKVFLFQFCNSFASFFYIAFVKRAAEGSCLYEDDCMKELRDQLLILFIIRILVG
;
A
#
# COMPACT_ATOMS: atom_id res chain seq x y z
N MET A 1 29.93 -41.51 48.94
CA MET A 1 29.71 -40.12 48.47
C MET A 1 29.08 -40.19 47.07
N PRO A 2 28.15 -39.29 46.73
CA PRO A 2 26.75 -39.64 46.42
C PRO A 2 26.32 -39.50 44.95
N GLY A 3 25.08 -39.94 44.66
CA GLY A 3 24.22 -39.50 43.54
C GLY A 3 24.09 -40.50 42.37
N ALA A 4 22.96 -40.71 41.70
CA ALA A 4 21.62 -40.15 41.79
C ALA A 4 20.65 -40.97 40.92
N SER A 5 19.51 -41.35 41.54
CA SER A 5 18.14 -41.20 41.03
C SER A 5 17.75 -41.68 39.62
N SER A 6 16.97 -42.77 39.63
CA SER A 6 15.96 -43.14 38.65
C SER A 6 14.76 -42.19 38.72
N THR A 7 14.25 -41.73 37.57
CA THR A 7 12.93 -41.11 37.46
C THR A 7 12.16 -41.73 36.30
N ALA A 8 10.96 -42.18 36.66
CA ALA A 8 10.02 -42.92 35.84
C ALA A 8 9.35 -42.02 34.78
N SER A 9 9.13 -42.62 33.61
CA SER A 9 8.21 -42.14 32.57
C SER A 9 6.78 -42.17 33.11
N TYR A 10 6.12 -41.03 33.15
CA TYR A 10 4.67 -40.95 33.28
C TYR A 10 4.07 -40.88 31.87
N ASP A 11 3.44 -41.98 31.45
CA ASP A 11 2.54 -42.03 30.31
C ASP A 11 1.30 -41.18 30.63
N ALA A 12 1.12 -40.08 29.91
CA ALA A 12 -0.10 -39.28 29.96
C ALA A 12 -1.13 -39.89 29.00
N PHE A 13 -2.29 -40.21 29.58
CA PHE A 13 -3.47 -40.79 28.96
C PHE A 13 -3.86 -40.13 27.63
N ALA A 14 -3.93 -40.93 26.57
CA ALA A 14 -4.68 -40.62 25.37
C ALA A 14 -6.19 -40.62 25.68
N SER A 15 -6.89 -39.54 25.30
CA SER A 15 -8.35 -39.50 25.19
C SER A 15 -8.75 -39.24 23.73
N PRO A 16 -9.92 -39.74 23.30
CA PRO A 16 -10.21 -40.02 21.90
C PRO A 16 -10.45 -38.76 21.06
N ALA A 17 -10.09 -38.87 19.79
CA ALA A 17 -10.10 -37.84 18.78
C ALA A 17 -11.48 -37.15 18.60
N ASN A 18 -11.49 -35.83 18.79
CA ASN A 18 -12.48 -34.93 18.20
C ASN A 18 -11.86 -34.31 16.94
N SER A 19 -12.46 -34.55 15.78
CA SER A 19 -11.98 -34.08 14.47
C SER A 19 -12.09 -32.56 14.23
N HIS A 20 -12.46 -31.78 15.26
CA HIS A 20 -12.59 -30.32 15.23
C HIS A 20 -11.86 -29.61 16.39
N ALA A 21 -10.97 -30.31 17.11
CA ALA A 21 -10.15 -29.67 18.12
C ALA A 21 -9.11 -28.75 17.46
N VAL A 22 -9.07 -27.47 17.87
CA VAL A 22 -8.01 -26.52 17.53
C VAL A 22 -6.68 -27.15 17.91
N GLN A 23 -5.87 -27.53 16.92
CA GLN A 23 -4.53 -28.08 17.16
C GLN A 23 -3.62 -26.94 17.63
N MET A 24 -3.62 -26.70 18.94
CA MET A 24 -2.64 -25.84 19.61
C MET A 24 -1.37 -26.65 19.84
N ASP A 25 -0.49 -26.69 18.84
CA ASP A 25 0.86 -27.22 19.01
C ASP A 25 1.74 -26.15 19.68
N PHE A 26 1.81 -26.21 21.01
CA PHE A 26 2.83 -25.49 21.80
C PHE A 26 4.20 -26.15 21.61
N SER A 27 4.70 -26.16 20.38
CA SER A 27 6.08 -26.57 20.09
C SER A 27 6.95 -25.33 20.06
N SER A 28 7.93 -25.27 20.98
CA SER A 28 9.02 -24.32 20.85
C SER A 28 9.79 -24.64 19.57
N MET A 29 10.26 -23.62 18.85
CA MET A 29 10.98 -23.74 17.58
C MET A 29 12.29 -24.57 17.67
N GLN A 30 12.63 -25.10 18.85
CA GLN A 30 13.81 -25.93 19.09
C GLN A 30 13.64 -27.39 18.67
N SER A 31 12.42 -27.93 18.47
CA SER A 31 12.26 -29.33 18.01
C SER A 31 12.36 -29.52 16.50
N ALA A 32 12.36 -28.45 15.70
CA ALA A 32 12.67 -28.50 14.28
C ALA A 32 14.18 -28.72 14.01
N ALA A 33 15.03 -28.59 15.04
CA ALA A 33 16.47 -28.80 14.94
C ALA A 33 16.91 -30.26 15.26
N SER A 34 15.99 -31.15 15.64
CA SER A 34 16.29 -32.51 16.09
C SER A 34 15.66 -33.63 15.25
N SER A 35 15.53 -33.41 13.94
CA SER A 35 15.35 -34.49 12.93
C SER A 35 16.63 -34.73 12.12
N SER A 36 17.79 -34.72 12.78
CA SER A 36 19.10 -34.95 12.14
C SER A 36 19.48 -36.45 11.98
N ILE A 37 18.57 -37.39 12.22
CA ILE A 37 18.87 -38.84 12.18
C ILE A 37 18.38 -39.55 10.90
N PHE A 38 17.67 -38.88 9.98
CA PHE A 38 17.35 -39.41 8.64
C PHE A 38 18.10 -38.71 7.50
N LYS A 39 19.35 -38.32 7.76
CA LYS A 39 20.25 -37.62 6.83
C LYS A 39 21.05 -38.56 5.91
N SER A 40 20.47 -39.68 5.46
CA SER A 40 21.15 -40.66 4.59
C SER A 40 20.45 -41.02 3.27
N MET A 41 19.33 -40.37 2.92
CA MET A 41 18.72 -40.51 1.59
C MET A 41 18.61 -39.13 0.95
N GLY A 42 19.36 -38.92 -0.12
CA GLY A 42 19.60 -37.62 -0.76
C GLY A 42 18.33 -36.92 -1.25
N ALA A 43 17.76 -36.08 -0.40
CA ALA A 43 16.83 -35.02 -0.76
C ALA A 43 17.52 -33.67 -0.52
N SER A 44 17.59 -32.84 -1.55
CA SER A 44 18.23 -31.52 -1.51
C SER A 44 17.43 -30.53 -0.63
N ASP A 45 18.15 -29.74 0.18
CA ASP A 45 17.68 -28.65 1.04
C ASP A 45 17.07 -27.43 0.28
N ALA A 46 16.36 -27.64 -0.84
CA ALA A 46 15.80 -26.57 -1.68
C ALA A 46 14.27 -26.42 -1.56
N TYR A 47 13.63 -27.16 -0.65
CA TYR A 47 12.18 -27.18 -0.50
C TYR A 47 11.78 -26.99 0.96
N GLU A 48 11.61 -25.75 1.38
CA GLU A 48 10.63 -25.32 2.40
C GLU A 48 10.71 -23.79 2.51
N ASN A 49 9.55 -23.12 2.49
CA ASN A 49 9.35 -21.66 2.38
C ASN A 49 9.28 -21.13 0.95
N THR A 50 8.20 -21.45 0.23
CA THR A 50 7.86 -20.73 -0.99
C THR A 50 6.94 -19.54 -0.68
N LEU A 51 6.95 -18.56 -1.58
CA LEU A 51 6.14 -17.34 -1.58
C LEU A 51 4.64 -17.56 -1.30
N TYR A 52 4.10 -18.77 -1.56
CA TYR A 52 2.67 -19.10 -1.55
C TYR A 52 2.20 -19.95 -0.36
N ASP A 53 3.09 -20.28 0.59
CA ASP A 53 2.72 -21.17 1.69
C ASP A 53 2.04 -20.45 2.86
N ARG A 54 2.24 -19.14 2.98
CA ARG A 54 1.64 -18.28 4.02
C ARG A 54 1.19 -16.97 3.39
N ASP A 55 -0.09 -16.67 3.46
CA ASP A 55 -0.66 -15.48 2.83
C ASP A 55 -0.62 -14.27 3.78
N LEU A 56 -0.96 -14.46 5.06
CA LEU A 56 -0.97 -13.38 6.07
C LEU A 56 -0.40 -13.83 7.41
N VAL A 57 0.10 -12.87 8.19
CA VAL A 57 0.60 -13.06 9.55
C VAL A 57 0.01 -12.00 10.49
N LEU A 58 -0.38 -12.44 11.68
CA LEU A 58 -0.78 -11.60 12.81
C LEU A 58 0.10 -11.91 14.02
N VAL A 59 0.49 -10.87 14.77
CA VAL A 59 1.33 -11.00 15.95
C VAL A 59 0.58 -10.48 17.16
N PHE A 60 0.34 -11.36 18.12
CA PHE A 60 -0.34 -11.06 19.37
C PHE A 60 0.68 -11.00 20.50
N PRO A 61 0.88 -9.85 21.16
CA PRO A 61 1.81 -9.74 22.27
C PRO A 61 1.29 -10.50 23.50
N ARG A 62 2.19 -11.24 24.14
CA ARG A 62 1.92 -12.03 25.34
C ARG A 62 2.59 -11.33 26.52
N ARG A 63 1.81 -10.49 27.21
CA ARG A 63 2.28 -9.66 28.32
C ARG A 63 2.07 -10.36 29.67
N GLU A 64 2.98 -10.09 30.60
CA GLU A 64 2.92 -10.59 31.98
C GLU A 64 2.84 -9.44 33.00
N GLY A 65 2.16 -9.67 34.12
CA GLY A 65 2.16 -8.77 35.28
C GLY A 65 1.24 -7.55 35.21
N GLY A 66 0.43 -7.36 34.15
CA GLY A 66 -0.58 -6.29 34.09
C GLY A 66 -1.73 -6.47 35.07
N GLU A 67 -2.02 -7.71 35.51
CA GLU A 67 -3.05 -8.03 36.51
C GLU A 67 -2.86 -7.29 37.84
N VAL A 68 -1.61 -7.02 38.23
CA VAL A 68 -1.26 -6.29 39.46
C VAL A 68 -1.51 -4.79 39.29
N LYS A 69 -1.31 -4.26 38.07
CA LYS A 69 -1.47 -2.82 37.77
C LYS A 69 -2.93 -2.44 37.50
N LYS A 70 -3.69 -3.30 36.81
CA LYS A 70 -5.08 -3.06 36.39
C LYS A 70 -5.90 -4.36 36.35
N PRO A 71 -6.36 -4.87 37.50
CA PRO A 71 -7.12 -6.12 37.55
C PRO A 71 -8.50 -6.01 36.86
N GLU A 72 -9.08 -4.81 36.78
CA GLU A 72 -10.40 -4.61 36.13
C GLU A 72 -10.37 -4.79 34.60
N ASP A 73 -9.19 -4.73 33.98
CA ASP A 73 -9.03 -4.84 32.53
C ASP A 73 -9.12 -6.30 32.04
N PHE A 74 -8.85 -7.30 32.89
CA PHE A 74 -8.80 -8.73 32.53
C PHE A 74 -9.98 -9.51 33.08
N THR A 75 -11.19 -9.04 32.79
CA THR A 75 -12.44 -9.67 33.22
C THR A 75 -13.28 -10.16 32.04
N MET A 76 -14.23 -11.07 32.32
CA MET A 76 -15.24 -11.48 31.33
C MET A 76 -15.96 -10.29 30.70
N ARG A 77 -16.21 -9.22 31.47
CA ARG A 77 -16.86 -8.00 30.96
C ARG A 77 -15.96 -7.28 29.94
N SER A 78 -14.66 -7.22 30.20
CA SER A 78 -13.67 -6.61 29.31
C SER A 78 -13.51 -7.41 28.01
N PHE A 79 -13.54 -8.75 28.08
CA PHE A 79 -13.53 -9.62 26.90
C PHE A 79 -14.73 -9.38 25.98
N VAL A 80 -15.94 -9.37 26.55
CA VAL A 80 -17.18 -9.08 25.80
C VAL A 80 -17.14 -7.66 25.22
N LYS A 81 -16.67 -6.69 26.00
CA LYS A 81 -16.56 -5.29 25.57
C LYS A 81 -15.61 -5.14 24.39
N LEU A 82 -14.46 -5.83 24.42
CA LEU A 82 -13.48 -5.85 23.33
C LEU A 82 -14.10 -6.43 22.06
N LEU A 83 -14.67 -7.64 22.13
CA LEU A 83 -15.15 -8.32 20.92
C LEU A 83 -16.40 -7.70 20.30
N MET A 84 -17.34 -7.23 21.12
CA MET A 84 -18.58 -6.59 20.64
C MET A 84 -18.46 -5.08 20.41
N GLY A 85 -17.43 -4.41 20.94
CA GLY A 85 -17.35 -2.94 20.90
C GLY A 85 -18.45 -2.26 21.73
N LYS A 86 -18.86 -2.86 22.84
CA LYS A 86 -19.99 -2.36 23.66
C LYS A 86 -19.64 -1.01 24.31
N ASP A 87 -20.43 0.03 24.01
CA ASP A 87 -20.31 1.32 24.69
C ASP A 87 -21.01 1.26 26.05
N GLN A 88 -20.22 1.09 27.09
CA GLN A 88 -20.71 0.86 28.44
C GLN A 88 -21.46 2.08 29.01
N GLN A 89 -21.04 3.30 28.69
CA GLN A 89 -21.67 4.52 29.21
C GLN A 89 -23.06 4.73 28.60
N ASN A 90 -23.14 4.62 27.27
CA ASN A 90 -24.40 4.78 26.56
C ASN A 90 -25.35 3.60 26.81
N SER A 91 -24.82 2.37 26.92
CA SER A 91 -25.64 1.20 27.23
C SER A 91 -26.27 1.29 28.62
N GLN A 92 -25.53 1.77 29.62
CA GLN A 92 -26.07 1.97 30.98
C GLN A 92 -27.11 3.09 31.03
N ARG A 93 -26.92 4.15 30.24
CA ARG A 93 -27.83 5.30 30.21
C ARG A 93 -29.18 4.99 29.55
N LEU A 94 -29.17 4.16 28.50
CA LEU A 94 -30.34 3.85 27.68
C LEU A 94 -31.03 2.53 28.05
N ASP A 95 -30.45 1.76 28.98
CA ASP A 95 -30.89 0.40 29.34
C ASP A 95 -31.06 -0.53 28.10
N LYS A 96 -30.22 -0.30 27.08
CA LYS A 96 -30.16 -1.03 25.81
C LYS A 96 -28.69 -1.31 25.47
N ILE A 97 -28.40 -2.33 24.65
CA ILE A 97 -27.02 -2.62 24.24
C ILE A 97 -26.66 -1.67 23.09
N VAL A 98 -25.77 -0.73 23.35
CA VAL A 98 -25.25 0.19 22.34
C VAL A 98 -23.87 -0.28 21.91
N ILE A 99 -23.71 -0.52 20.60
CA ILE A 99 -22.46 -0.99 20.01
C ILE A 99 -21.83 0.13 19.18
N ASP A 100 -20.52 0.31 19.37
CA ASP A 100 -19.69 1.14 18.50
C ASP A 100 -19.15 0.27 17.34
N PRO A 101 -19.61 0.45 16.09
CA PRO A 101 -19.22 -0.38 14.95
C PRO A 101 -17.70 -0.36 14.68
N PHE A 102 -17.02 0.73 15.04
CA PHE A 102 -15.59 0.90 14.76
C PHE A 102 -14.70 0.26 15.81
N ARG A 103 -15.18 0.16 17.05
CA ARG A 103 -14.49 -0.54 18.15
C ARG A 103 -14.86 -2.02 18.21
N ARG A 104 -15.93 -2.42 17.53
CA ARG A 104 -16.34 -3.82 17.43
C ARG A 104 -15.28 -4.61 16.67
N VAL A 105 -14.69 -5.61 17.33
CA VAL A 105 -13.75 -6.53 16.71
C VAL A 105 -14.47 -7.51 15.79
N LEU A 106 -15.57 -8.14 16.25
CA LEU A 106 -16.32 -9.12 15.46
C LEU A 106 -17.46 -8.43 14.71
N ARG A 107 -17.30 -8.15 13.41
CA ARG A 107 -18.24 -7.33 12.62
C ARG A 107 -19.52 -8.08 12.22
N THR A 108 -19.39 -9.34 11.85
CA THR A 108 -20.48 -10.12 11.22
C THR A 108 -21.13 -11.10 12.20
N PRO A 109 -22.44 -11.42 12.03
CA PRO A 109 -23.09 -12.47 12.81
C PRO A 109 -22.42 -13.84 12.68
N ARG A 110 -21.83 -14.14 11.51
CA ARG A 110 -21.08 -15.37 11.25
C ARG A 110 -19.85 -15.53 12.15
N CYS A 111 -19.47 -14.51 12.92
CA CYS A 111 -18.44 -14.67 13.94
C CYS A 111 -18.97 -15.38 15.20
N PHE A 112 -20.28 -15.48 15.39
CA PHE A 112 -20.92 -16.04 16.58
C PHE A 112 -21.47 -17.45 16.32
N LEU A 113 -20.59 -18.32 15.80
CA LEU A 113 -20.87 -19.72 15.50
C LEU A 113 -20.64 -20.62 16.72
N ASP A 114 -21.38 -21.71 16.81
CA ASP A 114 -21.16 -22.77 17.80
C ASP A 114 -19.91 -23.63 17.48
N ASP A 115 -19.69 -24.66 18.29
CA ASP A 115 -18.60 -25.63 18.13
C ASP A 115 -18.76 -26.52 16.89
N ALA A 116 -19.95 -26.59 16.31
CA ALA A 116 -20.24 -27.33 15.08
C ALA A 116 -20.15 -26.44 13.82
N GLY A 117 -19.88 -25.13 13.97
CA GLY A 117 -19.87 -24.18 12.87
C GLY A 117 -21.27 -23.82 12.37
N CYS A 118 -22.31 -24.10 13.16
CA CYS A 118 -23.68 -23.71 12.89
C CYS A 118 -23.96 -22.30 13.46
N ASP A 119 -24.79 -21.55 12.73
CA ASP A 119 -25.31 -20.27 13.21
C ASP A 119 -26.21 -20.51 14.43
N VAL A 120 -25.77 -20.08 15.61
CA VAL A 120 -26.60 -20.14 16.84
C VAL A 120 -27.69 -19.08 16.79
N VAL A 121 -27.42 -17.99 16.08
CA VAL A 121 -28.36 -16.91 15.81
C VAL A 121 -28.99 -17.16 14.43
N MET A 122 -29.87 -18.17 14.34
CA MET A 122 -30.72 -18.33 13.16
C MET A 122 -31.79 -17.23 13.19
N ASP A 123 -31.68 -16.24 12.30
CA ASP A 123 -32.72 -15.25 12.01
C ASP A 123 -33.93 -15.97 11.37
N THR A 124 -34.72 -16.65 12.20
CA THR A 124 -35.98 -17.29 11.77
C THR A 124 -37.16 -16.31 11.83
N SER A 125 -36.96 -15.12 12.42
CA SER A 125 -37.94 -14.05 12.47
C SER A 125 -37.59 -12.94 11.48
N ASN A 126 -38.50 -12.62 10.54
CA ASN A 126 -38.47 -11.42 9.67
C ASN A 126 -38.58 -10.08 10.45
N ASP A 127 -38.22 -10.07 11.73
CA ASP A 127 -38.43 -8.95 12.65
C ASP A 127 -37.14 -8.12 12.76
N HIS A 128 -36.89 -7.29 11.74
CA HIS A 128 -35.79 -6.30 11.72
C HIS A 128 -36.06 -5.08 12.65
N GLY A 129 -37.03 -5.17 13.56
CA GLY A 129 -37.30 -4.11 14.54
C GLY A 129 -36.23 -4.02 15.63
N GLU A 130 -36.18 -2.89 16.34
CA GLU A 130 -35.22 -2.66 17.44
C GLU A 130 -35.20 -3.77 18.51
N VAL A 131 -36.35 -4.42 18.74
CA VAL A 131 -36.51 -5.49 19.74
C VAL A 131 -35.89 -6.82 19.27
N GLY A 132 -35.89 -7.07 17.95
CA GLY A 132 -35.22 -8.22 17.35
C GLY A 132 -33.69 -8.07 17.42
N GLU A 133 -33.18 -6.91 17.03
CA GLU A 133 -31.74 -6.60 17.12
C GLU A 133 -31.23 -6.73 18.55
N GLN A 134 -31.93 -6.16 19.53
CA GLN A 134 -31.53 -6.21 20.93
C GLN A 134 -31.45 -7.66 21.48
N ARG A 135 -32.43 -8.52 21.14
CA ARG A 135 -32.40 -9.95 21.50
C ARG A 135 -31.20 -10.67 20.88
N ARG A 136 -30.86 -10.33 19.64
CA ARG A 136 -29.68 -10.87 18.96
C ARG A 136 -28.39 -10.44 19.66
N LEU A 137 -28.25 -9.17 20.02
CA LEU A 137 -27.08 -8.67 20.77
C LEU A 137 -26.95 -9.32 22.16
N GLU A 138 -28.07 -9.60 22.84
CA GLU A 138 -28.07 -10.34 24.10
C GLU A 138 -27.58 -11.78 23.93
N THR A 139 -27.98 -12.44 22.85
CA THR A 139 -27.55 -13.79 22.51
C THR A 139 -26.04 -13.82 22.17
N GLU A 140 -25.57 -12.89 21.33
CA GLU A 140 -24.15 -12.71 21.02
C GLU A 140 -23.32 -12.48 22.29
N GLN A 141 -23.84 -11.65 23.21
CA GLN A 141 -23.20 -11.40 24.51
C GLN A 141 -23.14 -12.65 25.39
N GLN A 142 -24.19 -13.48 25.42
CA GLN A 142 -24.19 -14.73 26.19
C GLN A 142 -23.18 -15.73 25.63
N LEU A 143 -23.09 -15.88 24.30
CA LEU A 143 -22.11 -16.75 23.65
C LEU A 143 -20.68 -16.40 24.06
N LEU A 144 -20.31 -15.11 24.01
CA LEU A 144 -18.97 -14.68 24.41
C LEU A 144 -18.66 -14.90 25.90
N LYS A 145 -19.67 -14.79 26.77
CA LYS A 145 -19.50 -15.14 28.19
C LYS A 145 -19.23 -16.62 28.38
N THR A 146 -20.00 -17.47 27.69
CA THR A 146 -19.80 -18.92 27.76
C THR A 146 -18.45 -19.35 27.17
N GLU A 147 -17.96 -18.64 26.14
CA GLU A 147 -16.63 -18.86 25.57
C GLU A 147 -15.51 -18.50 26.55
N TYR A 148 -15.64 -17.37 27.25
CA TYR A 148 -14.73 -16.99 28.34
C TYR A 148 -14.74 -18.04 29.45
N GLU A 149 -15.91 -18.40 29.98
CA GLU A 149 -16.07 -19.39 31.05
C GLU A 149 -15.49 -20.74 30.68
N ARG A 150 -15.64 -21.17 29.43
CA ARG A 150 -15.12 -22.45 28.94
C ARG A 150 -13.60 -22.46 28.87
N PHE A 151 -12.98 -21.37 28.41
CA PHE A 151 -11.52 -21.29 28.28
C PHE A 151 -10.83 -21.09 29.64
N VAL A 152 -11.41 -20.25 30.49
CA VAL A 152 -10.85 -19.88 31.80
C VAL A 152 -11.20 -20.91 32.87
N GLY A 153 -12.36 -21.54 32.77
CA GLY A 153 -12.91 -22.45 33.79
C GLY A 153 -13.61 -21.74 34.96
N SER A 154 -13.62 -20.40 34.99
CA SER A 154 -14.32 -19.60 36.00
C SER A 154 -14.83 -18.28 35.42
N THR A 155 -15.69 -17.58 36.18
CA THR A 155 -16.19 -16.23 35.85
C THR A 155 -15.31 -15.12 36.43
N ASP A 156 -14.27 -15.50 37.17
CA ASP A 156 -13.38 -14.60 37.90
C ASP A 156 -12.39 -13.89 36.94
N PRO A 157 -11.75 -12.79 37.39
CA PRO A 157 -10.69 -12.13 36.64
C PRO A 157 -9.54 -13.09 36.35
N THR A 158 -8.95 -12.97 35.16
CA THR A 158 -7.81 -13.79 34.72
C THR A 158 -6.50 -13.03 34.77
N THR A 159 -5.40 -13.77 34.60
CA THR A 159 -4.09 -13.19 34.33
C THR A 159 -4.05 -12.54 32.95
N GLU A 160 -3.21 -11.51 32.76
CA GLU A 160 -3.04 -10.85 31.46
C GLU A 160 -2.59 -11.84 30.37
N LEU A 161 -1.67 -12.74 30.74
CA LEU A 161 -1.15 -13.80 29.89
C LEU A 161 -2.28 -14.68 29.32
N ARG A 162 -3.14 -15.20 30.21
CA ARG A 162 -4.27 -16.05 29.84
C ARG A 162 -5.31 -15.28 29.05
N PHE A 163 -5.49 -14.00 29.33
CA PHE A 163 -6.39 -13.14 28.58
C PHE A 163 -5.90 -12.91 27.14
N CYS A 164 -4.61 -12.66 26.94
CA CYS A 164 -4.02 -12.55 25.59
C CYS A 164 -4.14 -13.86 24.80
N GLU A 165 -3.87 -15.00 25.46
CA GLU A 165 -4.08 -16.34 24.85
C GLU A 165 -5.55 -16.58 24.49
N LEU A 166 -6.48 -16.18 25.34
CA LEU A 166 -7.92 -16.25 25.07
C LEU A 166 -8.30 -15.41 23.84
N VAL A 167 -7.80 -14.17 23.75
CA VAL A 167 -8.09 -13.29 22.60
C VAL A 167 -7.52 -13.89 21.32
N ALA A 168 -6.26 -14.33 21.31
CA ALA A 168 -5.63 -14.93 20.14
C ALA A 168 -6.36 -16.20 19.67
N THR A 169 -6.75 -17.07 20.60
CA THR A 169 -7.48 -18.31 20.30
C THR A 169 -8.91 -18.04 19.80
N ALA A 170 -9.62 -17.09 20.41
CA ALA A 170 -10.94 -16.66 19.94
C ALA A 170 -10.87 -16.12 18.51
N ILE A 171 -9.89 -15.27 18.20
CA ILE A 171 -9.69 -14.74 16.85
C ILE A 171 -9.33 -15.85 15.85
N SER A 172 -8.38 -16.72 16.20
CA SER A 172 -8.00 -17.87 15.36
C SER A 172 -9.22 -18.72 14.99
N ARG A 173 -10.05 -19.00 15.99
CA ARG A 173 -11.27 -19.79 15.81
C ARG A 173 -12.25 -19.10 14.86
N ARG A 174 -12.41 -17.78 14.94
CA ARG A 174 -13.31 -17.04 14.02
C ARG A 174 -12.73 -16.95 12.61
N VAL A 175 -11.41 -16.86 12.45
CA VAL A 175 -10.77 -16.97 11.14
C VAL A 175 -11.03 -18.35 10.53
N GLN A 176 -10.89 -19.43 11.29
CA GLN A 176 -11.16 -20.79 10.79
C GLN A 176 -12.64 -21.01 10.45
N LEU A 177 -13.56 -20.69 11.36
CA LEU A 177 -14.98 -21.03 11.22
C LEU A 177 -15.76 -20.03 10.36
N ALA A 178 -15.53 -18.72 10.54
CA ALA A 178 -16.30 -17.69 9.84
C ALA A 178 -15.71 -17.33 8.49
N CYS A 179 -14.36 -17.33 8.38
CA CYS A 179 -13.67 -16.97 7.15
C CYS A 179 -13.33 -18.19 6.27
N GLY A 180 -13.36 -19.42 6.81
CA GLY A 180 -12.95 -20.63 6.10
C GLY A 180 -11.42 -20.78 5.93
N LEU A 181 -10.63 -19.87 6.52
CA LEU A 181 -9.20 -19.81 6.28
C LEU A 181 -8.44 -20.72 7.24
N THR A 182 -7.41 -21.39 6.74
CA THR A 182 -6.55 -22.23 7.58
C THR A 182 -5.62 -21.35 8.41
N THR A 183 -5.58 -21.58 9.73
CA THR A 183 -4.66 -20.86 10.62
C THR A 183 -3.74 -21.82 11.35
N ARG A 184 -2.49 -21.38 11.57
CA ARG A 184 -1.53 -22.04 12.46
C ARG A 184 -0.95 -21.02 13.40
N MET A 185 -0.93 -21.33 14.69
CA MET A 185 -0.38 -20.48 15.75
C MET A 185 0.91 -21.08 16.29
N PHE A 186 1.91 -20.24 16.51
CA PHE A 186 3.20 -20.61 17.08
C PHE A 186 3.59 -19.59 18.16
N LEU A 187 4.39 -20.02 19.13
CA LEU A 187 5.04 -19.09 20.06
C LEU A 187 6.36 -18.61 19.46
N SER A 188 6.69 -17.34 19.70
CA SER A 188 8.03 -16.82 19.43
C SER A 188 9.08 -17.59 20.25
N CYS A 189 10.35 -17.52 19.82
CA CYS A 189 11.47 -18.17 20.51
C CYS A 189 11.55 -17.78 21.99
N ASP A 190 11.24 -16.52 22.29
CA ASP A 190 11.26 -15.96 23.64
C ASP A 190 9.93 -16.16 24.40
N ALA A 191 8.92 -16.74 23.73
CA ALA A 191 7.56 -16.97 24.25
C ALA A 191 6.75 -15.72 24.64
N ASP A 192 7.24 -14.53 24.27
CA ASP A 192 6.62 -13.21 24.51
C ASP A 192 5.58 -12.82 23.45
N GLU A 193 5.49 -13.57 22.35
CA GLU A 193 4.58 -13.27 21.23
C GLU A 193 3.93 -14.56 20.69
N ILE A 194 2.66 -14.46 20.29
CA ILE A 194 1.93 -15.50 19.58
C ILE A 194 1.83 -15.09 18.11
N ILE A 195 2.46 -15.86 17.24
CA ILE A 195 2.48 -15.64 15.80
C ILE A 195 1.41 -16.52 15.16
N MET A 196 0.40 -15.89 14.56
CA MET A 196 -0.65 -16.56 13.81
C MET A 196 -0.39 -16.40 12.31
N THR A 197 -0.25 -17.51 11.61
CA THR A 197 -0.16 -17.56 10.15
C THR A 197 -1.48 -17.99 9.55
N ILE A 198 -1.89 -17.34 8.46
CA ILE A 198 -3.14 -17.61 7.75
C ILE A 198 -2.81 -18.03 6.32
N LYS A 199 -3.48 -19.09 5.85
CA LYS A 199 -3.42 -19.56 4.47
C LYS A 199 -4.83 -19.75 3.93
N ALA A 200 -5.08 -19.15 2.76
CA ALA A 200 -6.37 -19.18 2.10
C ALA A 200 -6.44 -20.29 1.04
N ASP A 201 -7.55 -21.01 0.99
CA ASP A 201 -7.79 -21.97 -0.07
C ASP A 201 -8.23 -21.27 -1.36
N ASN A 202 -7.88 -21.86 -2.51
CA ASN A 202 -8.16 -21.24 -3.79
C ASN A 202 -9.67 -21.05 -4.03
N ASP A 203 -10.52 -21.93 -3.52
CA ASP A 203 -11.97 -21.83 -3.71
C ASP A 203 -12.58 -20.71 -2.87
N ASP A 204 -12.12 -20.50 -1.62
CA ASP A 204 -12.53 -19.36 -0.81
C ASP A 204 -12.14 -18.03 -1.47
N LEU A 205 -10.93 -17.98 -2.04
CA LEU A 205 -10.47 -16.81 -2.79
C LEU A 205 -11.32 -16.56 -4.05
N ARG A 206 -11.77 -17.61 -4.74
CA ARG A 206 -12.68 -17.49 -5.89
C ARG A 206 -14.03 -16.93 -5.48
N VAL A 207 -14.60 -17.41 -4.37
CA VAL A 207 -15.89 -16.92 -3.86
C VAL A 207 -15.77 -15.45 -3.45
N GLU A 208 -14.69 -15.07 -2.77
CA GLU A 208 -14.48 -13.68 -2.38
C GLU A 208 -14.26 -12.78 -3.60
N ALA A 209 -13.51 -13.25 -4.59
CA ALA A 209 -13.28 -12.51 -5.82
C ALA A 209 -14.59 -12.21 -6.55
N ASP A 210 -15.53 -13.17 -6.65
CA ASP A 210 -16.83 -12.94 -7.29
C ASP A 210 -17.68 -11.97 -6.46
N ARG A 211 -17.74 -12.17 -5.14
CA ARG A 211 -18.49 -11.30 -4.21
C ARG A 211 -18.04 -9.84 -4.27
N THR A 212 -16.73 -9.61 -4.36
CA THR A 212 -16.14 -8.27 -4.37
C THR A 212 -16.06 -7.67 -5.78
N ASN A 213 -16.58 -8.37 -6.79
CA ASN A 213 -16.40 -8.02 -8.21
C ASN A 213 -14.91 -7.76 -8.53
N TYR A 214 -14.04 -8.61 -8.00
CA TYR A 214 -12.60 -8.48 -8.16
C TYR A 214 -12.23 -8.63 -9.63
N LYS A 215 -11.47 -7.67 -10.14
CA LYS A 215 -11.09 -7.64 -11.55
C LYS A 215 -9.85 -8.48 -11.79
N LEU A 216 -9.98 -9.50 -12.64
CA LEU A 216 -8.86 -10.31 -13.09
C LEU A 216 -8.57 -10.06 -14.57
N GLN A 217 -7.31 -10.28 -14.94
CA GLN A 217 -6.91 -10.18 -16.33
C GLN A 217 -7.45 -11.35 -17.15
N VAL A 218 -8.03 -11.04 -18.32
CA VAL A 218 -8.59 -12.03 -19.24
C VAL A 218 -7.50 -12.51 -20.22
N SER A 219 -7.64 -13.72 -20.75
CA SER A 219 -6.83 -14.28 -21.82
C SER A 219 -7.41 -13.91 -23.19
N ASN A 220 -6.60 -13.41 -24.13
CA ASN A 220 -7.08 -13.09 -25.48
C ASN A 220 -7.38 -14.36 -26.30
N LYS A 221 -6.63 -15.45 -26.05
CA LYS A 221 -6.81 -16.77 -26.71
C LYS A 221 -7.08 -17.86 -25.66
N PRO A 222 -8.27 -17.88 -25.04
CA PRO A 222 -8.56 -18.71 -23.87
C PRO A 222 -8.55 -20.21 -24.16
N PHE A 223 -8.77 -20.61 -25.43
CA PHE A 223 -8.90 -22.00 -25.86
C PHE A 223 -7.72 -22.50 -26.71
N ASP A 224 -6.69 -21.69 -26.95
CA ASP A 224 -5.58 -22.10 -27.83
C ASP A 224 -4.67 -23.15 -27.15
N ALA A 225 -4.58 -24.31 -27.80
CA ALA A 225 -3.79 -25.45 -27.34
C ALA A 225 -2.27 -25.22 -27.42
N THR A 226 -1.79 -24.26 -28.22
CA THR A 226 -0.35 -24.01 -28.37
C THR A 226 0.29 -23.46 -27.09
N LEU A 227 -0.50 -22.85 -26.21
CA LEU A 227 -0.05 -22.18 -24.98
C LEU A 227 -0.56 -22.90 -23.71
N HIS A 228 -1.78 -23.45 -23.77
CA HIS A 228 -2.52 -23.85 -22.57
C HIS A 228 -2.82 -25.35 -22.47
N LYS A 229 -2.16 -26.21 -23.23
CA LYS A 229 -2.50 -27.65 -23.30
C LYS A 229 -2.71 -28.34 -21.94
N LYS A 230 -1.91 -28.03 -20.92
CA LYS A 230 -2.10 -28.56 -19.55
C LYS A 230 -3.31 -27.93 -18.84
N LYS A 231 -3.47 -26.60 -18.92
CA LYS A 231 -4.64 -25.84 -18.41
C LYS A 231 -5.93 -26.36 -19.01
N LEU A 232 -6.01 -26.42 -20.33
CA LEU A 232 -7.22 -26.82 -21.06
C LEU A 232 -7.60 -28.26 -20.72
N ARG A 233 -6.63 -29.18 -20.60
CA ARG A 233 -6.89 -30.55 -20.15
C ARG A 233 -7.45 -30.61 -18.72
N THR A 234 -6.96 -29.77 -17.82
CA THR A 234 -7.47 -29.70 -16.44
C THR A 234 -8.89 -29.12 -16.44
N LEU A 235 -9.11 -27.99 -17.10
CA LEU A 235 -10.43 -27.35 -17.20
C LEU A 235 -11.46 -28.24 -17.90
N GLN A 236 -11.08 -28.93 -18.97
CA GLN A 236 -11.97 -29.85 -19.69
C GLN A 236 -12.35 -31.06 -18.82
N ARG A 237 -11.49 -31.47 -17.89
CA ARG A 237 -11.82 -32.51 -16.90
C ARG A 237 -12.72 -31.99 -15.79
N GLU A 238 -12.51 -30.76 -15.34
CA GLU A 238 -13.29 -30.12 -14.27
C GLU A 238 -14.71 -29.77 -14.73
N MET A 239 -14.87 -29.14 -15.90
CA MET A 239 -16.16 -28.61 -16.38
C MET A 239 -17.02 -29.63 -17.15
N GLY A 240 -16.42 -30.75 -17.60
CA GLY A 240 -17.06 -31.65 -18.55
C GLY A 240 -17.19 -31.08 -19.96
N THR A 241 -17.69 -31.90 -20.89
CA THR A 241 -17.73 -31.56 -22.33
C THR A 241 -18.84 -30.58 -22.71
N THR A 242 -19.95 -30.57 -21.97
CA THR A 242 -21.12 -29.71 -22.24
C THR A 242 -20.84 -28.26 -21.91
N GLU A 243 -20.32 -27.97 -20.71
CA GLU A 243 -19.97 -26.61 -20.29
C GLU A 243 -18.79 -26.05 -21.08
N TRP A 244 -17.85 -26.91 -21.47
CA TRP A 244 -16.77 -26.54 -22.38
C TRP A 244 -17.30 -26.02 -23.72
N GLN A 245 -18.22 -26.77 -24.35
CA GLN A 245 -18.85 -26.35 -25.60
C GLN A 245 -19.71 -25.09 -25.41
N SER A 246 -20.46 -25.01 -24.31
CA SER A 246 -21.24 -23.81 -23.94
C SER A 246 -20.37 -22.56 -23.83
N ALA A 247 -19.18 -22.67 -23.22
CA ALA A 247 -18.21 -21.57 -23.14
C ALA A 247 -17.70 -21.18 -24.54
N VAL A 248 -17.30 -22.15 -25.36
CA VAL A 248 -16.86 -21.87 -26.74
C VAL A 248 -17.97 -21.19 -27.56
N ASP A 249 -19.20 -21.68 -27.48
CA ASP A 249 -20.35 -21.13 -28.20
C ASP A 249 -20.79 -19.78 -27.65
N HIS A 250 -20.62 -19.53 -26.36
CA HIS A 250 -20.82 -18.21 -25.76
C HIS A 250 -19.83 -17.21 -26.35
N LEU A 251 -18.53 -17.53 -26.37
CA LEU A 251 -17.52 -16.63 -26.91
C LEU A 251 -17.75 -16.36 -28.41
N ARG A 252 -18.07 -17.42 -29.17
CA ARG A 252 -18.40 -17.33 -30.60
C ARG A 252 -19.59 -16.41 -30.86
N ARG A 253 -20.65 -16.46 -30.04
CA ARG A 253 -21.83 -15.59 -30.18
C ARG A 253 -21.56 -14.15 -29.76
N THR A 254 -20.80 -13.94 -28.69
CA THR A 254 -20.61 -12.60 -28.10
C THR A 254 -19.53 -11.78 -28.81
N ARG A 255 -18.42 -12.41 -29.23
CA ARG A 255 -17.25 -11.71 -29.81
C ARG A 255 -16.92 -12.09 -31.25
N GLY A 256 -17.46 -13.21 -31.75
CA GLY A 256 -17.18 -13.72 -33.10
C GLY A 256 -15.90 -14.57 -33.19
N CYS A 257 -15.55 -14.98 -34.41
CA CYS A 257 -14.32 -15.73 -34.72
C CYS A 257 -13.43 -14.90 -35.67
N ALA A 258 -12.12 -15.12 -35.61
CA ALA A 258 -11.18 -14.45 -36.50
C ALA A 258 -11.44 -14.76 -37.99
N ASN A 259 -11.75 -16.03 -38.30
CA ASN A 259 -12.10 -16.55 -39.64
C ASN A 259 -13.22 -17.61 -39.53
N GLU A 260 -13.98 -17.85 -40.60
CA GLU A 260 -15.02 -18.90 -40.65
C GLU A 260 -14.46 -20.33 -40.43
N GLY A 261 -13.16 -20.54 -40.68
CA GLY A 261 -12.46 -21.81 -40.45
C GLY A 261 -11.64 -21.90 -39.16
N ALA A 262 -11.70 -20.92 -38.26
CA ALA A 262 -10.94 -20.95 -37.01
C ALA A 262 -11.57 -21.95 -36.01
N GLU A 263 -10.79 -22.91 -35.52
CA GLU A 263 -11.26 -23.96 -34.60
C GLU A 263 -11.79 -23.37 -33.28
N PHE A 264 -11.13 -22.33 -32.75
CA PHE A 264 -11.50 -21.68 -31.49
C PHE A 264 -11.69 -20.16 -31.65
N PRO A 265 -12.69 -19.56 -30.96
CA PRO A 265 -12.89 -18.11 -30.93
C PRO A 265 -11.86 -17.40 -30.03
N GLU A 266 -11.62 -16.12 -30.34
CA GLU A 266 -10.71 -15.22 -29.61
C GLU A 266 -11.51 -14.12 -28.88
N MET A 267 -10.99 -13.56 -27.79
CA MET A 267 -11.67 -12.48 -27.05
C MET A 267 -11.73 -11.17 -27.85
N ASP A 268 -10.66 -10.86 -28.58
CA ASP A 268 -10.57 -9.70 -29.46
C ASP A 268 -9.93 -10.09 -30.81
N PRO A 269 -10.74 -10.63 -31.75
CA PRO A 269 -10.23 -11.09 -33.04
C PRO A 269 -9.75 -9.94 -33.94
N LEU A 270 -10.25 -8.72 -33.73
CA LEU A 270 -9.88 -7.54 -34.51
C LEU A 270 -8.50 -7.03 -34.14
N LEU A 271 -8.16 -7.06 -32.84
CA LEU A 271 -6.85 -6.63 -32.37
C LEU A 271 -5.77 -7.70 -32.57
N VAL A 272 -6.09 -8.98 -32.34
CA VAL A 272 -5.07 -10.04 -32.32
C VAL A 272 -4.84 -10.67 -33.69
N SER A 273 -5.85 -11.33 -34.25
CA SER A 273 -5.71 -12.04 -35.52
C SER A 273 -5.75 -11.11 -36.74
N ARG A 274 -6.52 -10.03 -36.65
CA ARG A 274 -6.68 -9.04 -37.74
C ARG A 274 -6.09 -7.67 -37.39
N GLY A 275 -5.22 -7.62 -36.38
CA GLY A 275 -4.62 -6.38 -35.88
C GLY A 275 -3.84 -5.62 -36.95
N GLU A 276 -3.11 -6.33 -37.81
CA GLU A 276 -2.37 -5.71 -38.93
C GLU A 276 -3.30 -5.05 -39.95
N GLU A 277 -4.55 -5.50 -40.08
CA GLU A 277 -5.53 -4.96 -41.02
C GLU A 277 -6.31 -3.77 -40.42
N PHE A 278 -6.79 -3.90 -39.18
CA PHE A 278 -7.69 -2.91 -38.56
C PHE A 278 -7.00 -1.92 -37.63
N HIS A 279 -5.90 -2.33 -36.99
CA HIS A 279 -5.19 -1.55 -35.99
C HIS A 279 -3.67 -1.51 -36.26
N PRO A 280 -3.23 -1.12 -37.46
CA PRO A 280 -1.81 -1.17 -37.85
C PRO A 280 -0.93 -0.31 -36.94
N GLU A 281 -1.40 0.88 -36.56
CA GLU A 281 -0.66 1.81 -35.69
C GLU A 281 -0.46 1.25 -34.27
N ILE A 282 -1.48 0.58 -33.73
CA ILE A 282 -1.41 -0.05 -32.40
C ILE A 282 -0.46 -1.25 -32.47
N ARG A 283 -0.55 -2.05 -33.53
CA ARG A 283 0.34 -3.21 -33.71
C ARG A 283 1.79 -2.78 -33.86
N GLU A 284 2.04 -1.76 -34.67
CA GLU A 284 3.36 -1.15 -34.83
C GLU A 284 3.87 -0.60 -33.50
N ALA A 285 3.04 0.10 -32.72
CA ALA A 285 3.42 0.60 -31.40
C ALA A 285 3.77 -0.54 -30.43
N LEU A 286 2.97 -1.61 -30.38
CA LEU A 286 3.21 -2.76 -29.53
C LEU A 286 4.50 -3.50 -29.91
N ASP A 287 4.73 -3.69 -31.21
CA ASP A 287 5.97 -4.30 -31.71
C ASP A 287 7.19 -3.43 -31.40
N LEU A 288 7.08 -2.09 -31.52
CA LEU A 288 8.11 -1.13 -31.13
C LEU A 288 8.40 -1.17 -29.63
N TRP A 289 7.38 -1.37 -28.80
CA TRP A 289 7.51 -1.54 -27.36
C TRP A 289 7.97 -2.95 -26.96
N GLY A 290 8.04 -3.85 -27.96
CA GLY A 290 8.44 -5.23 -27.79
C GLY A 290 7.36 -6.09 -27.17
N HIS A 291 6.09 -5.69 -27.12
CA HIS A 291 5.02 -6.54 -26.61
C HIS A 291 4.44 -7.42 -27.71
N THR A 292 4.35 -8.74 -27.45
CA THR A 292 3.62 -9.67 -28.33
C THR A 292 2.33 -10.07 -27.66
N GLU A 293 1.19 -9.68 -28.26
CA GLU A 293 -0.15 -10.05 -27.78
C GLU A 293 -0.44 -11.56 -27.89
N GLU A 294 0.36 -12.27 -28.69
CA GLU A 294 0.27 -13.73 -28.88
C GLU A 294 0.77 -14.52 -27.66
N ALA A 295 1.40 -13.89 -26.68
CA ALA A 295 2.06 -14.56 -25.57
C ALA A 295 1.17 -14.65 -24.32
N ASP A 296 0.09 -15.42 -24.37
CA ASP A 296 -0.57 -15.82 -23.13
C ASP A 296 0.24 -16.93 -22.44
N GLY A 297 1.23 -16.55 -21.64
CA GLY A 297 2.06 -17.48 -20.86
C GLY A 297 3.36 -17.98 -21.52
N ARG A 298 3.71 -17.50 -22.73
CA ARG A 298 5.09 -17.61 -23.25
C ARG A 298 5.94 -16.50 -22.65
N PHE A 299 6.71 -16.81 -21.61
CA PHE A 299 7.82 -15.96 -21.25
C PHE A 299 8.82 -16.00 -22.40
N VAL A 300 9.00 -14.88 -23.10
CA VAL A 300 10.19 -14.72 -23.93
C VAL A 300 11.34 -14.53 -22.94
N GLU A 301 11.99 -15.64 -22.56
CA GLU A 301 13.18 -15.61 -21.69
C GLU A 301 14.34 -14.84 -22.37
N ASP A 302 14.28 -14.68 -23.70
CA ASP A 302 15.26 -13.93 -24.48
C ASP A 302 14.99 -12.41 -24.46
N GLU A 303 15.49 -11.76 -23.41
CA GLU A 303 15.77 -10.31 -23.44
C GLU A 303 16.79 -9.94 -24.55
N SER A 304 17.57 -10.92 -25.03
CA SER A 304 18.71 -10.79 -25.92
C SER A 304 18.31 -10.34 -27.34
N HIS A 305 17.22 -10.84 -27.89
CA HIS A 305 16.85 -10.65 -29.30
C HIS A 305 16.24 -9.26 -29.60
N ARG A 306 15.55 -8.62 -28.64
CA ARG A 306 14.94 -7.28 -28.83
C ARG A 306 15.85 -6.12 -28.43
N ARG A 307 16.87 -6.34 -27.60
CA ARG A 307 17.87 -5.33 -27.20
C ARG A 307 18.73 -4.79 -28.35
N SER A 308 18.75 -5.47 -29.50
CA SER A 308 19.78 -5.29 -30.53
C SER A 308 19.50 -4.16 -31.54
N ARG A 309 18.25 -3.78 -31.82
CA ARG A 309 17.94 -3.06 -33.09
C ARG A 309 17.80 -1.54 -33.03
N ALA A 310 17.77 -0.93 -31.83
CA ALA A 310 17.58 0.53 -31.69
C ALA A 310 18.89 1.27 -31.39
N SER A 311 19.15 2.40 -32.06
CA SER A 311 20.19 3.37 -31.69
C SER A 311 20.00 3.82 -30.23
N GLY A 312 21.09 4.08 -29.49
CA GLY A 312 21.03 4.47 -28.07
C GLY A 312 20.11 5.66 -27.81
N TRP A 313 20.02 6.59 -28.77
CA TRP A 313 19.09 7.72 -28.73
C TRP A 313 17.63 7.28 -28.86
N ASN A 314 17.33 6.37 -29.78
CA ASN A 314 15.98 5.85 -29.95
C ASN A 314 15.53 5.09 -28.68
N ARG A 315 16.43 4.34 -28.03
CA ARG A 315 16.15 3.66 -26.75
C ARG A 315 15.81 4.64 -25.62
N PHE A 316 16.46 5.80 -25.59
CA PHE A 316 16.19 6.82 -24.59
C PHE A 316 14.78 7.40 -24.77
N TRP A 317 14.44 7.83 -25.98
CA TRP A 317 13.11 8.38 -26.30
C TRP A 317 12.00 7.35 -26.10
N THR A 318 12.20 6.11 -26.54
CA THR A 318 11.23 5.04 -26.27
C THR A 318 11.10 4.83 -24.77
N SER A 319 12.18 4.76 -23.99
CA SER A 319 12.05 4.55 -22.54
C SER A 319 11.26 5.65 -21.79
N ILE A 320 11.22 6.87 -22.33
CA ILE A 320 10.46 7.98 -21.77
C ILE A 320 8.98 7.85 -22.13
N PHE A 321 8.69 7.76 -23.42
CA PHE A 321 7.33 7.89 -23.97
C PHE A 321 6.62 6.56 -24.20
N ALA A 322 7.37 5.49 -24.42
CA ALA A 322 6.88 4.13 -24.56
C ALA A 322 6.80 3.43 -23.20
N LEU A 323 6.07 2.33 -23.22
CA LEU A 323 6.11 1.35 -22.15
C LEU A 323 7.46 0.64 -22.13
N PRO A 324 8.04 0.44 -20.93
CA PRO A 324 9.14 -0.50 -20.81
C PRO A 324 8.61 -1.89 -21.19
N TYR A 325 9.37 -2.59 -22.04
CA TYR A 325 9.11 -3.99 -22.32
C TYR A 325 9.04 -4.76 -21.00
N ASP A 326 7.93 -5.43 -20.78
CA ASP A 326 7.71 -6.30 -19.63
C ASP A 326 7.23 -7.65 -20.18
N PRO A 327 7.96 -8.74 -19.91
CA PRO A 327 7.59 -10.08 -20.36
C PRO A 327 6.26 -10.56 -19.76
N MET A 328 5.78 -9.94 -18.68
CA MET A 328 4.48 -10.23 -18.05
C MET A 328 3.36 -9.28 -18.41
N THR A 329 3.71 -8.14 -19.01
CA THR A 329 2.73 -7.18 -19.50
C THR A 329 2.00 -7.80 -20.67
N TYR A 330 0.70 -7.94 -20.47
CA TYR A 330 -0.23 -8.53 -21.40
C TYR A 330 -1.32 -7.50 -21.65
N PHE A 331 -1.49 -7.10 -22.92
CA PHE A 331 -2.55 -6.19 -23.32
C PHE A 331 -3.84 -6.99 -23.44
N ALA A 332 -4.51 -7.13 -22.31
CA ALA A 332 -5.84 -7.70 -22.24
C ALA A 332 -6.68 -6.93 -21.24
N PRO A 333 -7.99 -6.84 -21.49
CA PRO A 333 -8.90 -6.19 -20.58
C PRO A 333 -8.93 -6.94 -19.24
N PHE A 334 -9.15 -6.16 -18.19
CA PHE A 334 -9.53 -6.68 -16.89
C PHE A 334 -11.05 -6.78 -16.85
N ALA A 335 -11.56 -7.92 -16.40
CA ALA A 335 -12.98 -8.16 -16.25
C ALA A 335 -13.28 -8.65 -14.85
N ASP A 336 -14.50 -8.38 -14.39
CA ASP A 336 -14.98 -8.85 -13.10
C ASP A 336 -14.93 -10.39 -13.07
N TYR A 337 -14.37 -10.92 -12.01
CA TYR A 337 -14.28 -12.35 -11.81
C TYR A 337 -15.67 -12.94 -11.54
N ARG A 338 -15.96 -14.09 -12.16
CA ARG A 338 -17.19 -14.85 -11.98
C ARG A 338 -16.84 -16.29 -11.64
N HIS A 339 -17.46 -16.81 -10.60
CA HIS A 339 -17.18 -18.16 -10.12
C HIS A 339 -17.73 -19.25 -11.05
N GLU A 340 -18.79 -18.95 -11.83
CA GLU A 340 -19.45 -19.90 -12.74
C GLU A 340 -18.45 -20.59 -13.70
N GLU A 341 -18.54 -21.92 -13.82
CA GLU A 341 -17.58 -22.76 -14.56
C GLU A 341 -17.37 -22.31 -16.02
N LYS A 342 -18.45 -21.94 -16.72
CA LYS A 342 -18.40 -21.45 -18.11
C LYS A 342 -17.45 -20.25 -18.33
N TYR A 343 -17.15 -19.45 -17.29
CA TYR A 343 -16.27 -18.29 -17.41
C TYR A 343 -14.81 -18.59 -17.05
N GLN A 344 -14.54 -19.72 -16.38
CA GLN A 344 -13.19 -20.09 -15.92
C GLN A 344 -12.12 -20.18 -17.02
N PRO A 345 -12.42 -20.61 -18.27
CA PRO A 345 -11.43 -20.62 -19.34
C PRO A 345 -10.92 -19.23 -19.73
N TYR A 346 -11.76 -18.20 -19.62
CA TYR A 346 -11.46 -16.84 -20.07
C TYR A 346 -10.39 -16.18 -19.22
N TYR A 347 -10.29 -16.49 -17.93
CA TYR A 347 -9.31 -15.84 -17.05
C TYR A 347 -7.89 -16.34 -17.31
N ARG A 348 -6.94 -15.40 -17.24
CA ARG A 348 -5.50 -15.67 -17.34
C ARG A 348 -5.05 -16.49 -16.14
N ARG A 349 -4.09 -17.39 -16.35
CA ARG A 349 -3.42 -18.13 -15.26
C ARG A 349 -1.93 -17.84 -15.24
N TYR A 350 -1.40 -17.59 -14.05
CA TYR A 350 -0.01 -17.27 -13.81
C TYR A 350 0.76 -18.55 -13.50
N PRO A 351 1.86 -18.82 -14.22
CA PRO A 351 2.70 -19.97 -13.92
C PRO A 351 3.57 -19.71 -12.70
N ILE A 352 3.56 -20.65 -11.76
CA ILE A 352 4.43 -20.70 -10.59
C ILE A 352 5.45 -21.82 -10.81
N LYS A 353 6.73 -21.51 -10.57
CA LYS A 353 7.78 -22.52 -10.46
C LYS A 353 7.90 -22.89 -8.97
N TRP A 354 7.32 -24.02 -8.57
CA TRP A 354 7.48 -24.60 -7.23
C TRP A 354 8.56 -25.68 -7.29
N GLY A 355 9.80 -25.29 -7.03
CA GLY A 355 10.97 -26.13 -7.31
C GLY A 355 10.96 -26.65 -8.76
N GLU A 356 10.78 -27.96 -8.95
CA GLU A 356 10.69 -28.61 -10.27
C GLU A 356 9.27 -28.65 -10.85
N LYS A 357 8.23 -28.45 -10.02
CA LYS A 357 6.84 -28.48 -10.47
C LYS A 357 6.41 -27.10 -11.00
N LYS A 358 6.04 -27.07 -12.29
CA LYS A 358 5.34 -25.93 -12.89
C LYS A 358 3.84 -26.06 -12.64
N GLU A 359 3.32 -25.25 -11.74
CA GLU A 359 1.89 -25.11 -11.45
C GLU A 359 1.36 -23.81 -12.05
N GLN A 360 0.04 -23.69 -12.18
CA GLN A 360 -0.60 -22.49 -12.71
C GLN A 360 -1.69 -22.05 -11.73
N THR A 361 -1.62 -20.82 -11.25
CA THR A 361 -2.62 -20.24 -10.36
C THR A 361 -3.45 -19.20 -11.09
N LEU A 362 -4.69 -19.05 -10.65
CA LEU A 362 -5.57 -17.99 -11.11
C LEU A 362 -5.15 -16.63 -10.50
N PHE A 363 -4.86 -16.64 -9.20
CA PHE A 363 -4.47 -15.47 -8.43
C PHE A 363 -2.96 -15.32 -8.36
N THR A 364 -2.45 -14.09 -8.52
CA THR A 364 -1.07 -13.78 -8.16
C THR A 364 -0.92 -13.75 -6.63
N GLN A 365 0.32 -13.82 -6.12
CA GLN A 365 0.55 -13.75 -4.66
C GLN A 365 -0.11 -12.52 -4.03
N LYS A 366 0.03 -11.38 -4.70
CA LYS A 366 -0.57 -10.15 -4.25
C LYS A 366 -2.10 -10.19 -4.23
N ASP A 367 -2.71 -10.84 -5.21
CA ASP A 367 -4.17 -10.99 -5.23
C ASP A 367 -4.63 -11.89 -4.10
N ARG A 368 -3.88 -12.96 -3.79
CA ARG A 368 -4.12 -13.82 -2.61
C ARG A 368 -4.05 -13.02 -1.31
N ILE A 369 -3.01 -12.21 -1.13
CA ILE A 369 -2.86 -11.35 0.06
C ILE A 369 -4.04 -10.38 0.18
N ARG A 370 -4.41 -9.69 -0.92
CA ARG A 370 -5.52 -8.73 -0.94
C ARG A 370 -6.86 -9.38 -0.64
N LEU A 371 -7.15 -10.50 -1.29
CA LEU A 371 -8.41 -11.23 -1.12
C LEU A 371 -8.48 -11.85 0.28
N ALA A 372 -7.41 -12.49 0.76
CA ALA A 372 -7.35 -13.02 2.13
C ALA A 372 -7.54 -11.92 3.17
N ALA A 373 -6.90 -10.76 2.98
CA ALA A 373 -7.06 -9.61 3.88
C ALA A 373 -8.49 -9.08 3.85
N SER A 374 -9.10 -9.00 2.65
CA SER A 374 -10.52 -8.63 2.49
C SER A 374 -11.46 -9.59 3.22
N ILE A 375 -11.22 -10.91 3.15
CA ILE A 375 -12.02 -11.91 3.88
C ILE A 375 -11.89 -11.67 5.40
N VAL A 376 -10.67 -11.48 5.90
CA VAL A 376 -10.44 -11.25 7.34
C VAL A 376 -11.08 -9.93 7.78
N ASP A 377 -10.78 -8.82 7.10
CA ASP A 377 -11.28 -7.47 7.41
C ASP A 377 -12.81 -7.39 7.39
N ARG A 378 -13.48 -8.22 6.58
CA ARG A 378 -14.95 -8.29 6.55
C ARG A 378 -15.53 -8.77 7.88
N HIS A 379 -14.92 -9.78 8.50
CA HIS A 379 -15.46 -10.43 9.70
C HIS A 379 -14.80 -9.89 10.98
N ILE A 380 -13.51 -9.57 10.92
CA ILE A 380 -12.67 -9.18 12.05
C ILE A 380 -12.07 -7.80 11.78
N ASN A 381 -12.22 -6.89 12.75
CA ASN A 381 -11.62 -5.57 12.73
C ASN A 381 -10.23 -5.62 13.38
N SER A 382 -9.19 -5.81 12.57
CA SER A 382 -7.78 -5.81 13.03
C SER A 382 -7.39 -4.50 13.72
N ASP A 383 -7.92 -3.40 13.23
CA ASP A 383 -7.53 -2.07 13.69
C ASP A 383 -8.10 -1.77 15.10
N ALA A 384 -9.24 -2.35 15.44
CA ALA A 384 -9.79 -2.31 16.80
C ALA A 384 -8.94 -3.14 17.79
N LEU A 385 -8.39 -4.27 17.34
CA LEU A 385 -7.48 -5.10 18.15
C LEU A 385 -6.14 -4.39 18.39
N GLU A 386 -5.62 -3.71 17.37
CA GLU A 386 -4.41 -2.89 17.46
C GLU A 386 -4.62 -1.71 18.42
N ALA A 387 -5.73 -0.98 18.28
CA ALA A 387 -6.05 0.14 19.18
C ALA A 387 -6.26 -0.30 20.64
N ALA A 388 -6.71 -1.54 20.86
CA ALA A 388 -6.82 -2.14 22.19
C ALA A 388 -5.48 -2.69 22.72
N GLY A 389 -4.44 -2.75 21.88
CA GLY A 389 -3.11 -3.24 22.25
C GLY A 389 -3.02 -4.75 22.42
N TYR A 390 -3.93 -5.51 21.79
CA TYR A 390 -3.88 -6.99 21.74
C TYR A 390 -3.33 -7.51 20.41
N LEU A 391 -3.03 -6.61 19.47
CA LEU A 391 -2.33 -6.89 18.23
C LEU A 391 -1.18 -5.90 18.13
N GLU A 392 0.03 -6.36 17.85
CA GLU A 392 1.24 -5.51 17.88
C GLU A 392 1.34 -4.57 16.67
N GLY A 393 0.67 -4.92 15.58
CA GLY A 393 0.55 -4.08 14.39
C GLY A 393 -0.42 -4.66 13.37
N GLN A 394 -0.50 -4.03 12.20
CA GLN A 394 -1.37 -4.49 11.12
C GLN A 394 -0.97 -5.89 10.62
N MET A 395 -1.95 -6.63 10.08
CA MET A 395 -1.68 -7.89 9.40
C MET A 395 -0.71 -7.66 8.23
N PHE A 396 0.33 -8.48 8.12
CA PHE A 396 1.36 -8.34 7.10
C PHE A 396 1.65 -9.66 6.39
N ALA A 397 2.22 -9.58 5.19
CA ALA A 397 2.67 -10.73 4.43
C ALA A 397 4.17 -10.97 4.67
N LEU A 398 4.59 -12.23 4.64
CA LEU A 398 6.01 -12.59 4.77
C LEU A 398 6.78 -12.32 3.47
N HIS A 399 8.00 -11.82 3.61
CA HIS A 399 8.90 -11.65 2.48
C HIS A 399 9.48 -12.99 2.04
N ASP A 400 9.48 -13.23 0.72
CA ASP A 400 10.33 -14.27 0.12
C ASP A 400 11.75 -13.73 -0.02
N ALA A 401 12.67 -14.34 0.72
CA ALA A 401 14.08 -13.98 0.73
C ALA A 401 14.75 -14.17 -0.64
N THR A 402 14.33 -15.20 -1.40
CA THR A 402 14.95 -15.52 -2.69
C THR A 402 14.58 -14.50 -3.76
N ALA A 403 13.29 -14.17 -3.88
CA ALA A 403 12.80 -13.14 -4.78
C ALA A 403 13.34 -11.75 -4.43
N LEU A 404 13.45 -11.44 -3.13
CA LEU A 404 14.01 -10.16 -2.67
C LEU A 404 15.50 -10.04 -3.01
N GLN A 405 16.26 -11.13 -2.88
CA GLN A 405 17.68 -11.14 -3.22
C GLN A 405 17.92 -10.94 -4.72
N ASP A 406 17.12 -11.58 -5.60
CA ASP A 406 17.17 -11.31 -7.04
C ASP A 406 16.88 -9.84 -7.36
N LEU A 407 15.84 -9.28 -6.74
CA LEU A 407 15.50 -7.86 -6.93
C LEU A 407 16.62 -6.93 -6.43
N ARG A 408 17.25 -7.23 -5.30
CA ARG A 408 18.36 -6.45 -4.76
C ARG A 408 19.55 -6.39 -5.72
N HIS A 409 19.92 -7.52 -6.33
CA HIS A 409 21.03 -7.58 -7.27
C HIS A 409 20.70 -6.96 -8.64
N THR A 410 19.48 -7.15 -9.13
CA THR A 410 19.08 -6.66 -10.46
C THR A 410 18.72 -5.19 -10.50
N TRP A 411 18.26 -4.62 -9.37
CA TRP A 411 17.78 -3.24 -9.29
C TRP A 411 18.56 -2.38 -8.28
N ALA A 412 18.47 -2.70 -6.98
CA ALA A 412 18.92 -1.78 -5.92
C ALA A 412 20.44 -1.54 -5.89
N LEU A 413 21.25 -2.55 -6.23
CA LEU A 413 22.71 -2.45 -6.25
C LEU A 413 23.27 -1.94 -7.60
N HIS A 414 22.42 -1.73 -8.60
CA HIS A 414 22.85 -1.39 -9.94
C HIS A 414 22.89 0.13 -10.16
N TRP A 415 24.00 0.76 -9.79
CA TRP A 415 24.17 2.22 -9.72
C TRP A 415 23.98 2.97 -11.06
N GLY A 416 24.20 2.30 -12.20
CA GLY A 416 24.09 2.91 -13.54
C GLY A 416 22.70 2.80 -14.18
N MET A 417 21.71 2.28 -13.46
CA MET A 417 20.42 1.92 -14.05
C MET A 417 19.47 3.13 -14.16
N LEU A 418 19.38 3.68 -15.37
CA LEU A 418 18.41 4.74 -15.70
C LEU A 418 16.98 4.20 -15.94
N SER A 419 16.82 2.91 -16.25
CA SER A 419 15.50 2.29 -16.50
C SER A 419 15.28 1.15 -15.53
N GLN A 420 14.25 1.24 -14.70
CA GLN A 420 14.01 0.33 -13.59
C GLN A 420 13.17 -0.87 -14.06
N PRO A 421 13.36 -2.07 -13.48
CA PRO A 421 12.54 -3.24 -13.80
C PRO A 421 11.16 -3.14 -13.14
N LEU A 422 10.31 -2.28 -13.69
CA LEU A 422 9.00 -1.93 -13.14
C LEU A 422 8.11 -3.17 -12.89
N HIS A 423 8.22 -4.19 -13.73
CA HIS A 423 7.42 -5.41 -13.63
C HIS A 423 7.77 -6.26 -12.41
N LYS A 424 9.06 -6.42 -12.08
CA LYS A 424 9.51 -7.16 -10.90
C LYS A 424 9.09 -6.43 -9.63
N ILE A 425 9.24 -5.10 -9.63
CA ILE A 425 8.81 -4.23 -8.51
C ILE A 425 7.30 -4.35 -8.32
N ARG A 426 6.49 -4.28 -9.39
CA ARG A 426 5.04 -4.44 -9.34
C ARG A 426 4.63 -5.81 -8.82
N TYR A 427 5.25 -6.89 -9.30
CA TYR A 427 4.86 -8.24 -8.89
C TYR A 427 5.15 -8.50 -7.41
N TYR A 428 6.25 -7.95 -6.88
CA TYR A 428 6.65 -8.14 -5.49
C TYR A 428 6.01 -7.15 -4.51
N PHE A 429 6.08 -5.85 -4.81
CA PHE A 429 5.62 -4.76 -3.92
C PHE A 429 4.21 -4.22 -4.25
N GLY A 430 3.66 -4.58 -5.42
CA GLY A 430 2.36 -4.10 -5.89
C GLY A 430 2.40 -2.78 -6.63
N GLU A 431 1.23 -2.41 -7.16
CA GLU A 431 1.04 -1.28 -8.08
C GLU A 431 1.33 0.08 -7.43
N LYS A 432 0.97 0.29 -6.15
CA LYS A 432 1.19 1.60 -5.46
C LYS A 432 2.68 1.96 -5.43
N ILE A 433 3.53 1.00 -5.04
CA ILE A 433 4.99 1.18 -4.96
C ILE A 433 5.60 1.22 -6.37
N ALA A 434 5.13 0.35 -7.28
CA ALA A 434 5.58 0.39 -8.67
C ALA A 434 5.28 1.73 -9.34
N LEU A 435 4.12 2.35 -9.07
CA LEU A 435 3.75 3.65 -9.64
C LEU A 435 4.71 4.75 -9.20
N TYR A 436 5.11 4.73 -7.93
CA TYR A 436 6.12 5.66 -7.41
C TYR A 436 7.45 5.53 -8.15
N PHE A 437 7.95 4.31 -8.33
CA PHE A 437 9.20 4.09 -9.05
C PHE A 437 9.09 4.40 -10.55
N ALA A 438 7.94 4.14 -11.17
CA ALA A 438 7.65 4.55 -12.54
C ALA A 438 7.68 6.08 -12.69
N TRP A 439 7.09 6.80 -11.73
CA TRP A 439 7.14 8.26 -11.68
C TRP A 439 8.57 8.77 -11.50
N LEU A 440 9.32 8.18 -10.57
CA LEU A 440 10.70 8.56 -10.29
C LEU A 440 11.60 8.37 -11.52
N GLU A 441 11.47 7.23 -12.22
CA GLU A 441 12.18 6.98 -13.48
C GLU A 441 11.80 8.02 -14.55
N PHE A 442 10.50 8.29 -14.71
CA PHE A 442 10.04 9.26 -15.69
C PHE A 442 10.55 10.68 -15.39
N TYR A 443 10.47 11.09 -14.12
CA TYR A 443 10.91 12.38 -13.64
C TYR A 443 12.42 12.58 -13.83
N THR A 444 13.24 11.61 -13.43
CA THR A 444 14.69 11.67 -13.58
C THR A 444 15.12 11.76 -15.05
N LYS A 445 14.50 11.00 -15.96
CA LYS A 445 14.76 11.09 -17.40
C LYS A 445 14.34 12.43 -17.99
N MET A 446 13.17 12.94 -17.62
CA MET A 446 12.68 14.23 -18.11
C MET A 446 13.50 15.42 -17.59
N LEU A 447 14.14 15.31 -16.41
CA LEU A 447 15.06 16.33 -15.89
C LEU A 447 16.38 16.43 -16.65
N ILE A 448 16.74 15.46 -17.47
CA ILE A 448 17.96 15.52 -18.30
C ILE A 448 17.86 16.69 -19.30
N PHE A 449 16.67 16.96 -19.87
CA PHE A 449 16.47 18.05 -20.82
C PHE A 449 16.75 19.44 -20.21
N PRO A 450 16.12 19.86 -19.09
CA PRO A 450 16.42 21.14 -18.46
C PRO A 450 17.83 21.18 -17.87
N SER A 451 18.41 20.05 -17.45
CA SER A 451 19.80 20.01 -17.00
C SER A 451 20.78 20.36 -18.12
N ILE A 452 20.62 19.75 -19.31
CA ILE A 452 21.45 20.05 -20.48
C ILE A 452 21.23 21.50 -20.94
N ALA A 453 19.97 21.94 -21.09
CA ALA A 453 19.65 23.32 -21.47
C ALA A 453 20.20 24.34 -20.47
N GLY A 454 20.15 24.02 -19.17
CA GLY A 454 20.72 24.82 -18.09
C GLY A 454 22.23 24.92 -18.17
N ILE A 455 22.95 23.81 -18.39
CA ILE A 455 24.42 23.81 -18.55
C ILE A 455 24.83 24.62 -19.78
N ILE A 456 24.14 24.45 -20.91
CA ILE A 456 24.40 25.22 -22.14
C ILE A 456 24.21 26.72 -21.88
N THR A 457 23.10 27.08 -21.24
CA THR A 457 22.81 28.49 -20.92
C THR A 457 23.85 29.06 -19.95
N PHE A 458 24.20 28.32 -18.91
CA PHE A 458 25.19 28.73 -17.91
C PHE A 458 26.58 28.95 -18.53
N THR A 459 27.08 27.95 -19.27
CA THR A 459 28.38 28.04 -19.94
C THR A 459 28.43 29.16 -20.99
N TYR A 460 27.35 29.34 -21.76
CA TYR A 460 27.25 30.45 -22.71
C TYR A 460 27.35 31.81 -22.02
N ILE A 461 26.61 32.00 -20.92
CA ILE A 461 26.60 33.26 -20.16
C ILE A 461 28.00 33.56 -19.61
N GLU A 462 28.64 32.59 -18.96
CA GLU A 462 29.99 32.75 -18.38
C GLU A 462 31.04 33.08 -19.45
N VAL A 463 31.03 32.37 -20.59
CA VAL A 463 31.98 32.63 -21.70
C VAL A 463 31.76 34.01 -22.32
N ARG A 464 30.50 34.42 -22.53
CA ARG A 464 30.16 35.76 -23.05
C ARG A 464 30.56 36.88 -22.08
N GLN A 465 30.34 36.65 -20.78
CA GLN A 465 30.71 37.58 -19.73
C GLN A 465 32.23 37.79 -19.70
N ALA A 466 33.02 36.72 -19.84
CA ALA A 466 34.48 36.78 -19.94
C ALA A 466 34.98 37.49 -21.22
N THR A 467 34.28 37.36 -22.35
CA THR A 467 34.75 37.86 -23.65
C THR A 467 34.35 39.30 -23.95
N THR A 468 33.14 39.70 -23.55
CA THR A 468 32.50 40.94 -24.08
C THR A 468 32.32 42.03 -23.04
N GLY A 469 32.38 41.73 -21.73
CA GLY A 469 32.16 42.72 -20.66
C GLY A 469 30.79 43.41 -20.65
N THR A 470 29.87 43.09 -21.56
CA THR A 470 28.57 43.73 -21.74
C THR A 470 27.41 42.83 -21.33
N ASN A 471 26.46 43.38 -20.55
CA ASN A 471 25.28 42.71 -20.00
C ASN A 471 24.08 42.54 -20.98
N GLN A 472 24.28 42.36 -22.29
CA GLN A 472 23.17 41.99 -23.19
C GLN A 472 22.84 40.50 -23.06
N GLN A 473 22.26 40.13 -21.92
CA GLN A 473 21.96 38.75 -21.48
C GLN A 473 20.51 38.32 -21.77
N GLY A 474 19.64 39.24 -22.20
CA GLY A 474 18.19 39.07 -22.15
C GLY A 474 17.61 37.96 -23.04
N TYR A 475 18.03 37.87 -24.31
CA TYR A 475 17.36 36.99 -25.27
C TYR A 475 17.47 35.50 -24.94
N ILE A 476 18.62 35.04 -24.45
CA ILE A 476 18.85 33.63 -24.11
C ILE A 476 18.17 33.25 -22.80
N LEU A 477 18.14 34.16 -21.82
CA LEU A 477 17.40 33.93 -20.58
C LEU A 477 15.89 33.85 -20.83
N ILE A 478 15.35 34.71 -21.72
CA ILE A 478 13.95 34.64 -22.16
C ILE A 478 13.69 33.32 -22.88
N ALA A 479 14.58 32.90 -23.79
CA ALA A 479 14.46 31.62 -24.48
C ALA A 479 14.48 30.43 -23.50
N PHE A 480 15.34 30.46 -22.49
CA PHE A 480 15.38 29.45 -21.44
C PHE A 480 14.10 29.43 -20.59
N ALA A 481 13.57 30.60 -20.22
CA ALA A 481 12.31 30.70 -19.49
C ALA A 481 11.12 30.12 -20.29
N VAL A 482 11.02 30.45 -21.59
CA VAL A 482 10.01 29.86 -22.48
C VAL A 482 10.21 28.34 -22.57
N PHE A 483 11.45 27.88 -22.71
CA PHE A 483 11.76 26.45 -22.71
C PHE A 483 11.30 25.75 -21.42
N VAL A 484 11.55 26.33 -20.24
CA VAL A 484 11.12 25.75 -18.95
C VAL A 484 9.59 25.67 -18.85
N VAL A 485 8.86 26.68 -19.33
CA VAL A 485 7.38 26.68 -19.35
C VAL A 485 6.82 25.62 -20.31
N VAL A 486 7.42 25.49 -21.49
CA VAL A 486 7.04 24.45 -22.45
C VAL A 486 7.37 23.06 -21.90
N TRP A 487 8.58 22.88 -21.36
CA TRP A 487 9.01 21.62 -20.76
C TRP A 487 8.12 21.21 -19.59
N SER A 488 7.74 22.13 -18.69
CA SER A 488 6.88 21.80 -17.55
C SER A 488 5.49 21.36 -18.01
N SER A 489 4.93 22.01 -19.02
CA SER A 489 3.66 21.64 -19.64
C SER A 489 3.74 20.26 -20.31
N VAL A 490 4.78 20.01 -21.10
CA VAL A 490 5.02 18.72 -21.76
C VAL A 490 5.24 17.61 -20.73
N PHE A 491 6.01 17.88 -19.67
CA PHE A 491 6.25 16.95 -18.57
C PHE A 491 4.94 16.51 -17.90
N SER A 492 4.10 17.47 -17.52
CA SER A 492 2.82 17.19 -16.86
C SER A 492 1.87 16.39 -17.74
N GLU A 493 1.68 16.77 -19.01
CA GLU A 493 0.79 16.05 -19.93
C GLU A 493 1.33 14.66 -20.31
N SER A 494 2.64 14.54 -20.50
CA SER A 494 3.28 13.25 -20.79
C SER A 494 3.17 12.29 -19.61
N TRP A 495 3.31 12.78 -18.37
CA TRP A 495 3.09 11.97 -17.18
C TRP A 495 1.63 11.55 -17.06
N LYS A 496 0.66 12.46 -17.24
CA LYS A 496 -0.78 12.12 -17.23
C LYS A 496 -1.09 11.00 -18.23
N ARG A 497 -0.56 11.10 -19.45
CA ARG A 497 -0.71 10.07 -20.48
C ARG A 497 -0.09 8.73 -20.05
N LYS A 498 1.14 8.75 -19.54
CA LYS A 498 1.83 7.54 -19.07
C LYS A 498 1.12 6.89 -17.88
N ASN A 499 0.65 7.70 -16.94
CA ASN A 499 -0.12 7.26 -15.78
C ASN A 499 -1.43 6.59 -16.20
N GLY A 500 -2.22 7.21 -17.09
CA GLY A 500 -3.46 6.61 -17.60
C GLY A 500 -3.23 5.30 -18.37
N LEU A 501 -2.11 5.21 -19.09
CA LEU A 501 -1.75 3.98 -19.78
C LEU A 501 -1.30 2.86 -18.81
N LEU A 502 -0.51 3.18 -17.77
CA LEU A 502 -0.16 2.22 -16.71
C LEU A 502 -1.41 1.76 -15.94
N ASP A 503 -2.33 2.69 -15.66
CA ASP A 503 -3.59 2.43 -14.98
C ASP A 503 -4.46 1.40 -15.75
N SER A 504 -4.61 1.60 -17.06
CA SER A 504 -5.31 0.64 -17.93
C SER A 504 -4.59 -0.72 -18.00
N LEU A 505 -3.27 -0.72 -18.11
CA LEU A 505 -2.45 -1.93 -18.24
C LEU A 505 -2.41 -2.75 -16.95
N TRP A 506 -2.52 -2.06 -15.81
CA TRP A 506 -2.52 -2.69 -14.51
C TRP A 506 -3.92 -3.07 -14.03
N GLY A 507 -4.97 -2.66 -14.75
CA GLY A 507 -6.35 -2.96 -14.39
C GLY A 507 -6.82 -2.20 -13.15
N LEU A 508 -6.24 -1.03 -12.89
CA LEU A 508 -6.55 -0.22 -11.72
C LEU A 508 -7.88 0.54 -11.87
N ASN A 509 -8.41 0.63 -13.09
CA ASN A 509 -9.72 1.21 -13.39
C ASN A 509 -10.86 0.52 -12.61
N GLY A 510 -11.44 1.23 -11.64
CA GLY A 510 -12.50 0.74 -10.75
C GLY A 510 -12.00 0.05 -9.47
N LEU A 511 -10.69 -0.15 -9.31
CA LEU A 511 -10.09 -0.60 -8.04
C LEU A 511 -10.05 0.53 -7.00
N HIS A 512 -10.33 1.77 -7.44
CA HIS A 512 -10.36 2.99 -6.63
C HIS A 512 -11.58 3.10 -5.69
N GLU A 513 -12.56 2.19 -5.76
CA GLU A 513 -13.83 2.31 -5.02
C GLU A 513 -14.07 1.25 -3.94
N ALA A 514 -13.12 0.33 -3.67
CA ALA A 514 -13.17 -0.48 -2.45
C ALA A 514 -12.70 0.37 -1.26
N PHE A 515 -13.51 1.37 -0.88
CA PHE A 515 -13.23 2.30 0.21
C PHE A 515 -13.13 1.55 1.54
N ARG A 516 -11.90 1.23 1.98
CA ARG A 516 -11.67 0.85 3.37
C ARG A 516 -12.03 2.06 4.23
N TYR A 517 -13.11 1.93 5.01
CA TYR A 517 -13.44 2.92 6.02
C TYR A 517 -12.31 2.99 7.04
N ARG A 518 -11.89 4.21 7.39
CA ARG A 518 -10.90 4.39 8.45
C ARG A 518 -11.50 3.92 9.78
N PRO A 519 -10.80 3.11 10.57
CA PRO A 519 -11.28 2.63 11.89
C PRO A 519 -11.56 3.75 12.89
N GLN A 520 -10.90 4.89 12.70
CA GLN A 520 -11.03 6.06 13.57
C GLN A 520 -12.16 6.99 13.12
N PHE A 521 -12.81 6.70 11.98
CA PHE A 521 -13.92 7.49 11.48
C PHE A 521 -15.09 7.41 12.45
N ARG A 522 -15.71 8.56 12.74
CA ARG A 522 -16.93 8.64 13.56
C ARG A 522 -18.11 9.07 12.71
N GLY A 523 -19.15 8.26 12.68
CA GLY A 523 -20.30 8.47 11.81
C GLY A 523 -21.56 7.78 12.30
N THR A 524 -22.67 8.10 11.64
CA THR A 524 -23.98 7.47 11.82
C THR A 524 -24.27 6.52 10.66
N LYS A 525 -24.95 5.40 10.94
CA LYS A 525 -25.42 4.49 9.90
C LYS A 525 -26.44 5.21 9.01
N SER A 526 -26.28 5.11 7.70
CA SER A 526 -27.24 5.55 6.69
C SER A 526 -27.20 4.60 5.50
N TYR A 527 -28.13 4.74 4.57
CA TYR A 527 -28.22 3.89 3.37
C TYR A 527 -27.80 4.71 2.15
N HIS A 528 -26.95 4.11 1.32
CA HIS A 528 -26.51 4.77 0.10
C HIS A 528 -27.69 4.89 -0.88
N PRO A 529 -27.97 6.08 -1.45
CA PRO A 529 -29.22 6.36 -2.15
C PRO A 529 -29.45 5.55 -3.44
N THR A 530 -28.40 4.97 -4.03
CA THR A 530 -28.49 4.21 -5.28
C THR A 530 -28.19 2.72 -5.14
N THR A 531 -27.50 2.31 -4.09
CA THR A 531 -27.10 0.90 -3.90
C THR A 531 -27.85 0.23 -2.76
N ASP A 532 -28.59 0.99 -1.95
CA ASP A 532 -29.31 0.54 -0.76
C ASP A 532 -28.43 -0.26 0.23
N MET A 533 -27.12 -0.03 0.14
CA MET A 533 -26.13 -0.63 1.02
C MET A 533 -25.98 0.24 2.28
N GLU A 534 -25.88 -0.41 3.44
CA GLU A 534 -25.54 0.28 4.69
C GLU A 534 -24.14 0.92 4.59
N GLU A 535 -24.08 2.24 4.75
CA GLU A 535 -22.84 3.01 4.79
C GLU A 535 -22.76 3.89 6.05
N MET A 536 -21.53 4.11 6.53
CA MET A 536 -21.30 5.06 7.62
C MET A 536 -21.15 6.47 7.02
N THR A 537 -22.07 7.35 7.39
CA THR A 537 -22.10 8.76 6.96
C THR A 537 -21.69 9.68 8.11
N TYR A 538 -21.38 10.94 7.81
CA TYR A 538 -20.98 11.91 8.82
C TYR A 538 -22.15 12.24 9.77
N GLU A 539 -21.88 12.33 11.08
CA GLU A 539 -22.88 12.73 12.09
C GLU A 539 -23.55 14.08 11.77
N SER A 540 -22.75 15.06 11.30
CA SER A 540 -23.23 16.39 10.96
C SER A 540 -22.29 17.11 10.01
N HIS A 541 -22.83 17.55 8.86
CA HIS A 541 -22.10 18.40 7.92
C HIS A 541 -21.70 19.75 8.53
N ALA A 542 -22.45 20.27 9.51
CA ALA A 542 -22.10 21.54 10.17
C ALA A 542 -20.85 21.41 11.04
N LYS A 543 -20.71 20.31 11.78
CA LYS A 543 -19.52 19.99 12.60
C LYS A 543 -18.29 19.82 11.71
N ARG A 544 -18.42 19.12 10.58
CA ARG A 544 -17.36 18.99 9.57
C ARG A 544 -16.95 20.35 9.00
N ARG A 545 -17.90 21.17 8.54
CA ARG A 545 -17.59 22.53 8.03
C ARG A 545 -16.82 23.38 9.05
N ARG A 546 -17.19 23.29 10.35
CA ARG A 546 -16.45 23.97 11.42
C ARG A 546 -15.03 23.42 11.57
N ALA A 547 -14.83 22.11 11.55
CA ALA A 547 -13.50 21.50 11.62
C ALA A 547 -12.60 21.91 10.43
N PHE A 548 -13.14 21.89 9.22
CA PHE A 548 -12.44 22.38 8.02
C PHE A 548 -12.12 23.87 8.12
N ALA A 549 -13.04 24.70 8.60
CA ALA A 549 -12.78 26.12 8.81
C ALA A 549 -11.64 26.36 9.82
N VAL A 550 -11.65 25.63 10.94
CA VAL A 550 -10.56 25.67 11.93
C VAL A 550 -9.22 25.28 11.30
N SER A 551 -9.20 24.21 10.51
CA SER A 551 -8.00 23.75 9.82
C SER A 551 -7.44 24.80 8.85
N ILE A 552 -8.29 25.40 8.02
CA ILE A 552 -7.90 26.49 7.11
C ILE A 552 -7.32 27.67 7.90
N ILE A 553 -7.98 28.08 8.99
CA ILE A 553 -7.49 29.16 9.86
C ILE A 553 -6.12 28.82 10.43
N VAL A 554 -5.94 27.63 11.01
CA VAL A 554 -4.65 27.23 11.60
C VAL A 554 -3.55 27.16 10.53
N VAL A 555 -3.83 26.59 9.36
CA VAL A 555 -2.88 26.52 8.23
C VAL A 555 -2.45 27.92 7.80
N THR A 556 -3.40 28.85 7.62
CA THR A 556 -3.11 30.23 7.22
C THR A 556 -2.29 30.99 8.27
N VAL A 557 -2.61 30.83 9.56
CA VAL A 557 -1.83 31.42 10.66
C VAL A 557 -0.40 30.89 10.67
N MET A 558 -0.21 29.58 10.49
CA MET A 558 1.12 28.97 10.44
C MET A 558 1.95 29.45 9.25
N VAL A 559 1.34 29.60 8.07
CA VAL A 559 1.98 30.22 6.91
C VAL A 559 2.35 31.68 7.20
N GLY A 560 1.48 32.43 7.89
CA GLY A 560 1.77 33.78 8.36
C GLY A 560 2.98 33.84 9.30
N ILE A 561 3.07 32.93 10.29
CA ILE A 561 4.21 32.82 11.21
C ILE A 561 5.50 32.58 10.44
N VAL A 562 5.49 31.70 9.42
CA VAL A 562 6.64 31.45 8.55
C VAL A 562 7.09 32.74 7.85
N ILE A 563 6.15 33.49 7.25
CA ILE A 563 6.48 34.74 6.57
C ILE A 563 7.10 35.76 7.54
N VAL A 564 6.54 35.87 8.76
CA VAL A 564 7.07 36.76 9.81
C VAL A 564 8.45 36.32 10.30
N ALA A 565 8.66 35.03 10.52
CA ALA A 565 9.95 34.49 10.94
C ALA A 565 11.03 34.71 9.87
N LEU A 566 10.69 34.47 8.59
CA LEU A 566 11.56 34.77 7.45
C LEU A 566 11.88 36.27 7.40
N PHE A 567 10.88 37.14 7.52
CA PHE A 567 11.07 38.59 7.62
C PHE A 567 12.01 38.97 8.77
N GLY A 568 11.86 38.36 9.95
CA GLY A 568 12.74 38.56 11.10
C GLY A 568 14.19 38.17 10.83
N LEU A 569 14.43 37.02 10.18
CA LEU A 569 15.78 36.63 9.75
C LEU A 569 16.36 37.59 8.72
N PHE A 570 15.53 38.17 7.85
CA PHE A 570 15.97 39.17 6.88
C PHE A 570 16.35 40.49 7.55
N VAL A 571 15.56 40.99 8.49
CA VAL A 571 15.90 42.17 9.28
C VAL A 571 17.21 41.96 10.04
N LEU A 572 17.40 40.77 10.62
CA LEU A 572 18.65 40.41 11.28
C LEU A 572 19.84 40.41 10.30
N LYS A 573 19.66 39.87 9.09
CA LYS A 573 20.69 39.87 8.04
C LYS A 573 21.03 41.30 7.58
N HIS A 574 20.04 42.15 7.41
CA HIS A 574 20.22 43.56 7.07
C HIS A 574 20.97 44.31 8.19
N TRP A 575 20.61 44.07 9.44
CA TRP A 575 21.27 44.65 10.60
C TRP A 575 22.76 44.28 10.69
N ILE A 576 23.10 43.00 10.44
CA ILE A 576 24.50 42.52 10.40
C ILE A 576 25.26 43.10 9.20
N ASN A 577 24.58 43.36 8.07
CA ASN A 577 25.25 43.84 6.86
C ASN A 577 25.43 45.38 6.84
N SER A 578 24.69 46.10 7.68
CA SER A 578 24.84 47.54 7.85
C SER A 578 26.10 47.84 8.67
N SER A 579 27.21 48.16 7.99
CA SER A 579 28.53 48.45 8.59
C SER A 579 28.49 49.46 9.73
N ASP A 580 27.61 50.46 9.62
CA ASP A 580 27.41 51.55 10.59
C ASP A 580 26.91 51.07 11.98
N ASN A 581 26.24 49.90 12.04
CA ASN A 581 25.74 49.31 13.29
C ASN A 581 26.75 48.36 13.96
N LEU A 582 27.64 47.72 13.20
CA LEU A 582 28.73 46.91 13.77
C LEU A 582 29.80 47.80 14.41
N GLU A 583 30.13 48.92 13.76
CA GLU A 583 31.11 49.89 14.25
C GLU A 583 30.62 50.57 15.54
N LYS A 584 29.32 50.90 15.62
CA LYS A 584 28.68 51.39 16.87
C LYS A 584 28.73 50.40 18.04
N ASN A 585 28.85 49.10 17.77
CA ASN A 585 28.84 48.04 18.79
C ASN A 585 30.23 47.42 19.03
N ASN A 586 31.32 48.01 18.50
CA ASN A 586 32.71 47.53 18.63
C ASN A 586 32.96 46.11 18.11
N ILE A 587 32.23 45.66 17.08
CA ILE A 587 32.45 44.34 16.46
C ILE A 587 33.31 44.53 15.22
N ASP A 588 34.46 43.86 15.19
CA ASP A 588 35.42 43.97 14.09
C ASP A 588 34.80 43.46 12.76
N THR A 589 35.01 44.21 11.67
CA THR A 589 34.43 43.97 10.33
C THR A 589 34.79 42.59 9.75
N LYS A 590 35.86 41.98 10.27
CA LYS A 590 36.29 40.61 9.97
C LYS A 590 35.24 39.54 10.31
N TYR A 591 34.29 39.81 11.20
CA TYR A 591 33.24 38.87 11.60
C TYR A 591 31.95 38.95 10.76
N GLN A 592 31.83 39.89 9.81
CA GLN A 592 30.63 40.09 9.00
C GLN A 592 30.28 38.87 8.11
N THR A 593 31.28 38.28 7.46
CA THR A 593 31.12 37.09 6.60
C THR A 593 30.76 35.81 7.37
N PRO A 594 31.39 35.44 8.49
CA PRO A 594 30.94 34.28 9.27
C PRO A 594 29.56 34.49 9.93
N LEU A 595 29.21 35.70 10.34
CA LEU A 595 27.89 36.00 10.93
C LEU A 595 26.76 35.88 9.90
N THR A 596 26.94 36.41 8.70
CA THR A 596 25.96 36.28 7.61
C THR A 596 25.77 34.83 7.16
N LEU A 597 26.85 34.05 7.10
CA LEU A 597 26.78 32.61 6.83
C LEU A 597 26.06 31.85 7.96
N SER A 598 26.28 32.22 9.22
CA SER A 598 25.58 31.65 10.38
C SER A 598 24.07 31.89 10.32
N VAL A 599 23.62 33.06 9.86
CA VAL A 599 22.18 33.36 9.64
C VAL A 599 21.59 32.48 8.53
N THR A 600 22.32 32.21 7.44
CA THR A 600 21.84 31.31 6.39
C THR A 600 21.71 29.85 6.84
N VAL A 601 22.65 29.39 7.67
CA VAL A 601 22.57 28.06 8.30
C VAL A 601 21.40 28.02 9.29
N GLY A 602 21.22 29.07 10.09
CA GLY A 602 20.08 29.21 11.00
C GLY A 602 18.73 29.17 10.28
N ASN A 603 18.62 29.80 9.11
CA ASN A 603 17.44 29.72 8.26
C ASN A 603 17.16 28.29 7.78
N ALA A 604 18.21 27.55 7.37
CA ALA A 604 18.05 26.16 6.96
C ALA A 604 17.57 25.26 8.12
N ILE A 605 18.13 25.45 9.32
CA ILE A 605 17.70 24.73 10.53
C ILE A 605 16.26 25.10 10.89
N GLN A 606 15.89 26.39 10.85
CA GLN A 606 14.52 26.84 11.09
C GLN A 606 13.53 26.14 10.15
N ILE A 607 13.85 26.07 8.85
CA ILE A 607 12.98 25.42 7.85
C ILE A 607 12.74 23.94 8.24
N LEU A 608 13.79 23.21 8.64
CA LEU A 608 13.68 21.82 9.06
C LEU A 608 12.80 21.65 10.30
N VAL A 609 13.04 22.46 11.35
CA VAL A 609 12.28 22.41 12.60
C VAL A 609 10.80 22.75 12.36
N LEU A 610 10.51 23.81 11.62
CA LEU A 610 9.15 24.22 11.31
C LEU A 610 8.40 23.17 10.47
N ASN A 611 9.08 22.51 9.52
CA ASN A 611 8.49 21.41 8.75
C ASN A 611 8.13 20.21 9.65
N MET A 612 8.97 19.88 10.64
CA MET A 612 8.69 18.81 11.59
C MET A 612 7.48 19.15 12.48
N VAL A 613 7.46 20.34 13.08
CA VAL A 613 6.36 20.81 13.93
C VAL A 613 5.05 20.86 13.14
N TYR A 614 5.08 21.39 11.92
CA TYR A 614 3.87 21.49 11.11
C TYR A 614 3.33 20.11 10.69
N ARG A 615 4.19 19.14 10.37
CA ARG A 615 3.72 17.76 10.07
C ARG A 615 2.92 17.18 11.23
N PHE A 616 3.38 17.37 12.46
CA PHE A 616 2.66 16.93 13.66
C PHE A 616 1.30 17.66 13.81
N ILE A 617 1.28 18.98 13.64
CA ILE A 617 0.03 19.78 13.70
C ILE A 617 -0.93 19.36 12.59
N ALA A 618 -0.44 19.17 11.37
CA ALA A 618 -1.23 18.78 10.21
C ALA A 618 -1.92 17.42 10.42
N GLN A 619 -1.23 16.44 10.99
CA GLN A 619 -1.83 15.15 11.36
C GLN A 619 -2.97 15.34 12.37
N LYS A 620 -2.76 16.15 13.42
CA LYS A 620 -3.81 16.45 14.42
C LYS A 620 -5.01 17.19 13.82
N LEU A 621 -4.79 18.13 12.90
CA LEU A 621 -5.87 18.80 12.17
C LEU A 621 -6.63 17.82 11.28
N ASN A 622 -5.93 16.91 10.61
CA ASN A 622 -6.55 15.93 9.72
C ASN A 622 -7.37 14.89 10.47
N ASP A 623 -6.95 14.52 11.69
CA ASP A 623 -7.73 13.70 12.62
C ASP A 623 -8.99 14.43 13.11
N LEU A 624 -8.91 15.74 13.35
CA LEU A 624 -10.08 16.57 13.70
C LEU A 624 -11.11 16.68 12.56
N GLU A 625 -10.67 16.67 11.31
CA GLU A 625 -11.53 16.74 10.13
C GLU A 625 -12.34 15.45 9.89
N ASN A 626 -11.94 14.33 10.51
CA ASN A 626 -12.67 13.05 10.53
C ASN A 626 -13.02 12.54 9.12
N HIS A 627 -12.01 12.25 8.29
CA HIS A 627 -12.17 11.70 6.94
C HIS A 627 -12.76 10.28 6.94
N ARG A 628 -13.53 9.91 5.91
CA ARG A 628 -14.21 8.61 5.83
C ARG A 628 -13.25 7.48 5.45
N THR A 629 -12.37 7.76 4.51
CA THR A 629 -11.50 6.77 3.87
C THR A 629 -10.04 7.14 4.07
N ASP A 630 -9.16 6.14 4.04
CA ASP A 630 -7.73 6.37 4.19
C ASP A 630 -7.17 7.20 3.02
N SER A 631 -7.69 7.02 1.81
CA SER A 631 -7.32 7.82 0.64
C SER A 631 -7.66 9.30 0.81
N GLU A 632 -8.90 9.62 1.23
CA GLU A 632 -9.26 11.01 1.54
C GLU A 632 -8.36 11.58 2.63
N TYR A 633 -8.11 10.81 3.69
CA TYR A 633 -7.23 11.25 4.77
C TYR A 633 -5.81 11.57 4.24
N GLU A 634 -5.20 10.67 3.47
CA GLU A 634 -3.88 10.88 2.87
C GLU A 634 -3.86 12.11 1.95
N ASP A 635 -4.83 12.26 1.04
CA ASP A 635 -4.88 13.37 0.07
C ASP A 635 -4.97 14.74 0.76
N TYR A 636 -5.88 14.89 1.72
CA TYR A 636 -6.04 16.13 2.45
C TYR A 636 -4.85 16.43 3.38
N LEU A 637 -4.17 15.41 3.91
CA LEU A 637 -2.94 15.60 4.66
C LEU A 637 -1.81 16.09 3.74
N VAL A 638 -1.67 15.49 2.56
CA VAL A 638 -0.65 15.86 1.56
C VAL A 638 -0.86 17.32 1.13
N ILE A 639 -2.08 17.74 0.82
CA ILE A 639 -2.36 19.14 0.42
C ILE A 639 -1.94 20.13 1.51
N LYS A 640 -2.29 19.88 2.77
CA LYS A 640 -1.92 20.78 3.89
C LYS A 640 -0.42 20.86 4.08
N VAL A 641 0.24 19.70 4.15
CA VAL A 641 1.70 19.57 4.30
C VAL A 641 2.43 20.23 3.13
N PHE A 642 1.94 20.06 1.91
CA PHE A 642 2.51 20.66 0.72
C PHE A 642 2.42 22.19 0.74
N LEU A 643 1.24 22.76 1.02
CA LEU A 643 1.05 24.23 1.03
C LEU A 643 1.99 24.91 2.02
N PHE A 644 2.12 24.36 3.22
CA PHE A 644 3.04 24.89 4.22
C PHE A 644 4.50 24.73 3.81
N GLN A 645 4.92 23.53 3.38
CA GLN A 645 6.29 23.28 2.97
C GLN A 645 6.70 24.13 1.77
N PHE A 646 5.77 24.41 0.86
CA PHE A 646 5.98 25.30 -0.27
C PHE A 646 6.29 26.72 0.20
N CYS A 647 5.43 27.32 1.04
CA CYS A 647 5.68 28.66 1.59
C CYS A 647 6.99 28.71 2.39
N ASN A 648 7.23 27.75 3.28
CA ASN A 648 8.43 27.72 4.12
C ASN A 648 9.73 27.51 3.34
N SER A 649 9.70 26.71 2.26
CA SER A 649 10.90 26.42 1.46
C SER A 649 11.21 27.47 0.40
N PHE A 650 10.19 28.14 -0.17
CA PHE A 650 10.37 29.02 -1.34
C PHE A 650 10.15 30.52 -1.05
N ALA A 651 9.49 30.92 0.06
CA ALA A 651 9.21 32.33 0.32
C ALA A 651 10.46 33.20 0.42
N SER A 652 11.57 32.66 0.96
CA SER A 652 12.85 33.37 0.99
C SER A 652 13.39 33.70 -0.40
N PHE A 653 13.23 32.79 -1.36
CA PHE A 653 13.66 32.98 -2.74
C PHE A 653 12.80 34.00 -3.47
N PHE A 654 11.48 33.98 -3.28
CA PHE A 654 10.58 35.00 -3.82
C PHE A 654 10.92 36.40 -3.29
N TYR A 655 11.23 36.52 -2.00
CA TYR A 655 11.65 37.79 -1.41
C TYR A 655 12.93 38.33 -2.07
N ILE A 656 13.99 37.51 -2.16
CA ILE A 656 15.27 37.93 -2.73
C ILE A 656 15.14 38.31 -4.21
N ALA A 657 14.36 37.54 -4.97
CA ALA A 657 14.18 37.77 -6.40
C ALA A 657 13.36 39.04 -6.71
N PHE A 658 12.28 39.30 -5.95
CA PHE A 658 11.29 40.32 -6.32
C PHE A 658 11.18 41.52 -5.37
N VAL A 659 11.42 41.34 -4.07
CA VAL A 659 11.12 42.34 -3.04
C VAL A 659 12.38 43.06 -2.55
N LYS A 660 13.49 42.32 -2.39
CA LYS A 660 14.72 42.83 -1.76
C LYS A 660 15.26 44.10 -2.43
N ARG A 661 15.35 44.12 -3.77
CA ARG A 661 15.84 45.29 -4.52
C ARG A 661 14.99 46.54 -4.30
N ALA A 662 13.67 46.37 -4.19
CA ALA A 662 12.74 47.48 -3.95
C ALA A 662 12.75 47.96 -2.50
N ALA A 663 12.98 47.06 -1.54
CA ALA A 663 12.92 47.36 -0.11
C ALA A 663 14.24 47.91 0.47
N GLU A 664 15.39 47.36 0.08
CA GLU A 664 16.69 47.63 0.72
C GLU A 664 17.62 48.53 -0.13
N GLY A 665 17.31 48.71 -1.42
CA GLY A 665 18.07 49.58 -2.34
C GLY A 665 19.47 49.07 -2.72
N SER A 666 20.08 48.16 -1.94
CA SER A 666 21.39 47.56 -2.21
C SER A 666 21.39 46.04 -1.98
N CYS A 667 22.21 45.33 -2.76
CA CYS A 667 22.42 43.88 -2.65
C CYS A 667 23.82 43.60 -2.05
N LEU A 668 24.02 42.40 -1.47
CA LEU A 668 25.28 42.04 -0.77
C LEU A 668 26.54 42.06 -1.67
N TYR A 669 26.36 41.89 -2.98
CA TYR A 669 27.41 42.02 -3.99
C TYR A 669 26.99 43.08 -5.00
N GLU A 670 27.65 44.25 -5.01
CA GLU A 670 27.63 45.28 -6.06
C GLU A 670 26.36 45.25 -6.97
N ASP A 671 25.21 45.55 -6.38
CA ASP A 671 23.88 45.67 -7.02
C ASP A 671 23.24 44.41 -7.66
N ASP A 672 23.86 43.23 -7.62
CA ASP A 672 23.32 41.99 -8.20
C ASP A 672 22.74 41.01 -7.16
N CYS A 673 21.45 41.18 -6.87
CA CYS A 673 20.69 40.29 -5.99
C CYS A 673 20.51 38.86 -6.56
N MET A 674 20.72 38.64 -7.87
CA MET A 674 20.55 37.31 -8.48
C MET A 674 21.68 36.36 -8.09
N LYS A 675 22.89 36.90 -7.85
CA LYS A 675 24.04 36.11 -7.38
C LYS A 675 23.79 35.54 -5.98
N GLU A 676 23.21 36.34 -5.09
CA GLU A 676 22.83 35.90 -3.75
C GLU A 676 21.75 34.81 -3.77
N LEU A 677 20.75 34.96 -4.65
CA LEU A 677 19.71 33.94 -4.86
C LEU A 677 20.32 32.60 -5.29
N ARG A 678 21.25 32.63 -6.25
CA ARG A 678 21.96 31.44 -6.75
C ARG A 678 22.73 30.75 -5.63
N ASP A 679 23.50 31.50 -4.85
CA ASP A 679 24.33 30.92 -3.78
C ASP A 679 23.45 30.31 -2.67
N GLN A 680 22.31 30.93 -2.33
CA GLN A 680 21.35 30.35 -1.39
C GLN A 680 20.67 29.08 -1.91
N LEU A 681 20.29 29.04 -3.19
CA LEU A 681 19.72 27.84 -3.81
C LEU A 681 20.72 26.67 -3.78
N LEU A 682 21.99 26.95 -4.09
CA LEU A 682 23.06 25.95 -4.04
C LEU A 682 23.27 25.41 -2.61
N ILE A 683 23.34 26.31 -1.62
CA ILE A 683 23.49 25.92 -0.21
C ILE A 683 22.30 25.06 0.24
N LEU A 684 21.07 25.47 -0.07
CA LEU A 684 19.88 24.69 0.29
C LEU A 684 19.89 23.30 -0.35
N PHE A 685 20.29 23.21 -1.62
CA PHE A 685 20.39 21.95 -2.34
C PHE A 685 21.43 21.02 -1.70
N ILE A 686 22.63 21.53 -1.40
CA ILE A 686 23.69 20.76 -0.74
C ILE A 686 23.27 20.31 0.66
N ILE A 687 22.69 21.21 1.47
CA ILE A 687 22.23 20.88 2.82
C ILE A 687 21.16 19.79 2.77
N ARG A 688 20.19 19.87 1.85
CA ARG A 688 19.17 18.83 1.72
C ARG A 688 19.75 17.48 1.30
N ILE A 689 20.76 17.47 0.43
CA ILE A 689 21.45 16.22 0.05
C ILE A 689 22.19 15.61 1.25
N LEU A 690 22.85 16.44 2.06
CA LEU A 690 23.66 15.98 3.19
C LEU A 690 22.82 15.55 4.40
N VAL A 691 21.76 16.29 4.69
CA VAL A 691 20.91 16.06 5.87
C VAL A 691 19.87 14.98 5.62
N GLY A 692 19.41 14.81 4.36
CA GLY A 692 18.37 13.84 4.00
C GLY A 692 16.97 14.30 4.39
#